data_AF-A0A0Q7D691-F1
#
_entry.id   AF-A0A0Q7D691-F1
#
_cell.length_a   1.000
_cell.length_b   1.000
_cell.length_c   1.000
_cell.angle_alpha   90.00
_cell.angle_beta   90.00
_cell.angle_gamma   90.00
#
_symmetry.space_group_name_H-M   'P 1'
#
loop_
_entity.id
_entity.type
_entity.pdbx_description
1 polymer ?
#
loop_
_entity_poly.entity_id
_entity_poly.type
_entity_poly.pdbx_seq_one_letter_code
_entity_poly.pdbx_strand_id
1 'polypeptide(L)'
;MLITDQYRAEQAALHAKGNYGTAALQYGQLVWGLLNSTGATSILDYGCGSKRSLLQALNPPETIAYEGYDPAIPDYAGAPLPAELVCCIDVLEHIEPTLLDNVLDHLAELCDPYGFFTVHSGPAVKVLSDGRNAHLTQQGPDWWLPRFKQRFEVYDMQPIQSGFVVVVRSLQSSTQLPRPSKLRALIAPESSKSASTAVIGKDSSNAGPPQMVLKYQGKRIVFNTPNTMTAWRVKTLFEKEPDTIRWIEQMVPGSTLVDIGANVGMYSVFSAIVRNIKVFAFEPESQNYALLNANIADNGLSEQVLAFPLALSDSMQLDRLYLSEFSGGGSCHSFADKVGFDLKPRKSAFAQGAFSVTLDQLVDSGAIPVPDYIKLDVDGIEHKVLAGARKTLANVGVKGLIVELNTHLEEHNAVIEMLQSVGFTFDPLQVRGALRKDGLFEGVGEFVFSRRSTNTIDFNKTFKIGVPRQQQGRLVMNHVLGRVAQAVTTEQPFPYLVVDDVFPSDYYAEMLEHFPTPDSLRPIGDTKRVPVDAYRERNVVLFTDEEFSRITPDQQRFWREFAGWMYSDQFLNFFVQKFALYLEPRLDRIMAADGVLKARGDALLVNDQTNYAIGPHTDAPHRLVTFLFYLPKDASMRELGTSVYRPKDPAFTCWGGPHHAREFFDRVNTIEFLPNRLLSFPKTERSFHGVEQIMRANVNRPLLINNIRVLNSVTH
;
A
#
# COMPACT_ATOMS: atom_id res chain seq x y z
N MET A 1 44.84 15.03 -6.41
CA MET A 1 44.64 13.56 -6.52
C MET A 1 43.66 13.16 -5.43
N LEU A 2 42.59 12.43 -5.76
CA LEU A 2 41.50 12.11 -4.80
C LEU A 2 41.75 10.81 -4.03
N ILE A 3 42.28 9.79 -4.72
CA ILE A 3 42.73 8.51 -4.16
C ILE A 3 43.97 8.06 -4.95
N THR A 4 44.86 7.27 -4.33
CA THR A 4 46.02 6.71 -5.04
C THR A 4 45.58 5.69 -6.10
N ASP A 5 46.40 5.48 -7.14
CA ASP A 5 46.06 4.51 -8.19
C ASP A 5 46.07 3.07 -7.67
N GLN A 6 46.90 2.78 -6.65
CA GLN A 6 46.88 1.52 -5.94
C GLN A 6 45.55 1.30 -5.21
N TYR A 7 45.06 2.29 -4.46
CA TYR A 7 43.80 2.18 -3.73
C TYR A 7 42.58 2.15 -4.66
N ARG A 8 42.63 2.90 -5.77
CA ARG A 8 41.61 2.84 -6.83
C ARG A 8 41.46 1.43 -7.40
N ALA A 9 42.58 0.75 -7.68
CA ALA A 9 42.56 -0.63 -8.18
C ALA A 9 41.97 -1.60 -7.15
N GLU A 10 42.22 -1.36 -5.86
CA GLU A 10 41.67 -2.15 -4.76
C GLU A 10 40.16 -1.96 -4.61
N GLN A 11 39.66 -0.72 -4.68
CA GLN A 11 38.22 -0.42 -4.68
C GLN A 11 37.52 -1.03 -5.90
N ALA A 12 38.13 -0.96 -7.09
CA ALA A 12 37.61 -1.60 -8.29
C ALA A 12 37.46 -3.13 -8.11
N ALA A 13 38.44 -3.78 -7.46
CA ALA A 13 38.38 -5.20 -7.14
C ALA A 13 37.27 -5.54 -6.11
N LEU A 14 36.99 -4.65 -5.16
CA LEU A 14 35.89 -4.82 -4.20
C LEU A 14 34.51 -4.68 -4.85
N HIS A 15 34.35 -3.78 -5.82
CA HIS A 15 33.12 -3.67 -6.60
C HIS A 15 32.87 -4.91 -7.48
N ALA A 16 33.92 -5.52 -8.03
CA ALA A 16 33.81 -6.72 -8.87
C ALA A 16 33.29 -7.97 -8.12
N LYS A 17 33.47 -8.05 -6.80
CA LYS A 17 33.06 -9.21 -5.97
C LYS A 17 31.56 -9.24 -5.62
N GLY A 18 30.80 -8.20 -5.97
CA GLY A 18 29.38 -8.08 -5.63
C GLY A 18 29.13 -7.65 -4.17
N ASN A 19 28.05 -6.88 -3.94
CA ASN A 19 27.63 -6.32 -2.64
C ASN A 19 28.58 -5.26 -2.04
N TYR A 20 29.09 -4.33 -2.85
CA TYR A 20 29.77 -3.11 -2.40
C TYR A 20 29.09 -1.89 -3.05
N GLY A 21 28.80 -0.83 -2.27
CA GLY A 21 28.06 0.36 -2.75
C GLY A 21 26.52 0.27 -2.71
N THR A 22 25.94 -0.46 -1.75
CA THR A 22 24.45 -0.57 -1.58
C THR A 22 23.89 0.29 -0.45
N ALA A 23 24.73 0.98 0.31
CA ALA A 23 24.33 1.78 1.47
C ALA A 23 23.33 2.90 1.11
N ALA A 24 23.37 3.43 -0.11
CA ALA A 24 22.48 4.50 -0.55
C ALA A 24 20.99 4.13 -0.60
N LEU A 25 20.62 2.84 -0.64
CA LEU A 25 19.21 2.41 -0.65
C LEU A 25 18.42 2.89 0.58
N GLN A 26 19.09 2.99 1.75
CA GLN A 26 18.43 3.36 3.00
C GLN A 26 18.20 4.87 3.16
N TYR A 27 18.82 5.70 2.31
CA TYR A 27 18.77 7.16 2.43
C TYR A 27 17.89 7.83 1.36
N GLY A 28 17.28 7.06 0.46
CA GLY A 28 16.45 7.59 -0.63
C GLY A 28 15.35 8.55 -0.17
N GLN A 29 14.63 8.21 0.89
CA GLN A 29 13.56 9.07 1.44
C GLN A 29 14.11 10.40 1.98
N LEU A 30 15.26 10.37 2.65
CA LEU A 30 15.91 11.58 3.19
C LEU A 30 16.40 12.49 2.07
N VAL A 31 17.05 11.92 1.06
CA VAL A 31 17.53 12.65 -0.11
C VAL A 31 16.34 13.22 -0.91
N TRP A 32 15.25 12.46 -1.07
CA TRP A 32 14.01 12.95 -1.69
C TRP A 32 13.36 14.09 -0.92
N GLY A 33 13.32 13.99 0.41
CA GLY A 33 12.86 15.07 1.27
C GLY A 33 13.69 16.34 1.11
N LEU A 34 15.02 16.20 1.00
CA LEU A 34 15.92 17.33 0.76
C LEU A 34 15.60 17.99 -0.59
N LEU A 35 15.50 17.22 -1.68
CA LEU A 35 15.12 17.72 -3.01
C LEU A 35 13.84 18.54 -2.98
N ASN A 36 12.79 18.02 -2.34
CA ASN A 36 11.50 18.73 -2.25
C ASN A 36 11.61 20.01 -1.42
N SER A 37 12.37 19.98 -0.32
CA SER A 37 12.49 21.14 0.57
C SER A 37 13.36 22.26 0.00
N THR A 38 14.33 21.91 -0.85
CA THR A 38 15.27 22.86 -1.47
C THR A 38 14.84 23.26 -2.87
N GLY A 39 14.00 22.47 -3.54
CA GLY A 39 13.68 22.64 -4.95
C GLY A 39 14.85 22.31 -5.89
N ALA A 40 15.86 21.58 -5.42
CA ALA A 40 17.00 21.20 -6.23
C ALA A 40 16.58 20.30 -7.40
N THR A 41 17.12 20.59 -8.57
CA THR A 41 16.83 19.94 -9.86
C THR A 41 18.03 19.16 -10.40
N SER A 42 19.16 19.16 -9.71
CA SER A 42 20.35 18.38 -10.07
C SER A 42 20.92 17.63 -8.87
N ILE A 43 21.31 16.37 -9.10
CA ILE A 43 21.89 15.46 -8.11
C ILE A 43 23.20 14.89 -8.64
N LEU A 44 24.22 14.93 -7.80
CA LEU A 44 25.44 14.16 -8.00
C LEU A 44 25.54 13.07 -6.92
N ASP A 45 25.55 11.80 -7.32
CA ASP A 45 25.82 10.65 -6.45
C ASP A 45 27.32 10.35 -6.44
N TYR A 46 28.01 10.88 -5.43
CA TYR A 46 29.46 10.82 -5.27
C TYR A 46 29.86 9.52 -4.57
N GLY A 47 30.61 8.66 -5.27
CA GLY A 47 30.88 7.28 -4.89
C GLY A 47 29.70 6.35 -5.16
N CYS A 48 29.02 6.52 -6.31
CA CYS A 48 27.76 5.82 -6.62
C CYS A 48 27.88 4.29 -6.68
N GLY A 49 29.11 3.77 -6.83
CA GLY A 49 29.40 2.37 -7.09
C GLY A 49 28.80 1.85 -8.40
N SER A 50 29.06 0.58 -8.70
CA SER A 50 28.58 -0.06 -9.93
C SER A 50 27.05 -0.22 -9.99
N LYS A 51 26.37 -0.27 -8.83
CA LYS A 51 24.92 -0.48 -8.75
C LYS A 51 24.10 0.81 -8.86
N ARG A 52 24.69 2.00 -8.64
CA ARG A 52 23.96 3.28 -8.58
C ARG A 52 22.73 3.19 -7.68
N SER A 53 22.95 2.73 -6.46
CA SER A 53 21.90 2.37 -5.51
C SER A 53 21.00 3.56 -5.15
N LEU A 54 21.53 4.78 -5.17
CA LEU A 54 20.74 6.00 -4.93
C LEU A 54 19.76 6.27 -6.09
N LEU A 55 20.18 6.09 -7.35
CA LEU A 55 19.31 6.22 -8.52
C LEU A 55 18.10 5.29 -8.42
N GLN A 56 18.35 4.05 -8.01
CA GLN A 56 17.28 3.05 -7.81
C GLN A 56 16.34 3.43 -6.66
N ALA A 57 16.88 4.01 -5.58
CA ALA A 57 16.10 4.44 -4.42
C ALA A 57 15.24 5.68 -4.70
N LEU A 58 15.75 6.62 -5.49
CA LEU A 58 15.08 7.87 -5.81
C LEU A 58 14.10 7.74 -6.98
N ASN A 59 14.47 6.96 -8.01
CA ASN A 59 13.78 6.92 -9.31
C ASN A 59 13.30 8.32 -9.77
N PRO A 60 14.22 9.29 -9.90
CA PRO A 60 13.85 10.69 -10.08
C PRO A 60 13.13 10.92 -11.42
N PRO A 61 12.15 11.83 -11.49
CA PRO A 61 11.52 12.22 -12.75
C PRO A 61 12.53 12.87 -13.69
N GLU A 62 12.23 12.88 -15.00
CA GLU A 62 13.11 13.47 -16.03
C GLU A 62 13.47 14.94 -15.80
N THR A 63 12.72 15.65 -14.96
CA THR A 63 12.98 17.04 -14.56
C THR A 63 14.14 17.19 -13.57
N ILE A 64 14.63 16.10 -12.98
CA ILE A 64 15.79 16.09 -12.07
C ILE A 64 16.97 15.44 -12.78
N ALA A 65 18.01 16.23 -13.04
CA ALA A 65 19.26 15.74 -13.63
C ALA A 65 20.03 14.91 -12.59
N TYR A 66 20.29 13.64 -12.88
CA TYR A 66 21.07 12.76 -12.01
C TYR A 66 22.40 12.37 -12.70
N GLU A 67 23.51 12.56 -11.99
CA GLU A 67 24.84 12.11 -12.40
C GLU A 67 25.43 11.19 -11.32
N GLY A 68 26.05 10.08 -11.73
CA GLY A 68 26.80 9.19 -10.85
C GLY A 68 28.29 9.35 -11.07
N TYR A 69 29.06 9.47 -10.00
CA TYR A 69 30.51 9.58 -10.05
C TYR A 69 31.18 8.54 -9.16
N ASP A 70 32.14 7.80 -9.70
CA ASP A 70 32.98 6.89 -8.92
C ASP A 70 34.34 6.69 -9.60
N PRO A 71 35.46 7.15 -8.99
CA PRO A 71 36.78 7.07 -9.61
C PRO A 71 37.31 5.64 -9.77
N ALA A 72 36.69 4.64 -9.11
CA ALA A 72 37.05 3.23 -9.20
C ALA A 72 36.20 2.45 -10.24
N ILE A 73 35.17 3.07 -10.83
CA ILE A 73 34.33 2.46 -11.86
C ILE A 73 34.56 3.18 -13.21
N PRO A 74 35.11 2.50 -14.25
CA PRO A 74 35.45 3.15 -15.52
C PRO A 74 34.33 3.96 -16.16
N ASP A 75 33.09 3.47 -16.12
CA ASP A 75 31.92 4.13 -16.71
C ASP A 75 31.52 5.43 -15.99
N TYR A 76 31.99 5.64 -14.75
CA TYR A 76 31.63 6.78 -13.88
C TYR A 76 32.87 7.53 -13.36
N ALA A 77 34.05 7.26 -13.91
CA ALA A 77 35.31 7.88 -13.46
C ALA A 77 35.59 9.24 -14.12
N GLY A 78 34.72 9.69 -15.03
CA GLY A 78 34.79 11.02 -15.66
C GLY A 78 34.69 12.14 -14.63
N ALA A 79 35.23 13.32 -14.95
CA ALA A 79 35.12 14.48 -14.06
C ALA A 79 33.64 14.90 -13.93
N PRO A 80 33.06 14.90 -12.72
CA PRO A 80 31.65 15.18 -12.53
C PRO A 80 31.36 16.67 -12.64
N LEU A 81 30.10 17.01 -12.97
CA LEU A 81 29.64 18.40 -12.91
C LEU A 81 29.17 18.77 -11.48
N PRO A 82 29.29 20.04 -11.08
CA PRO A 82 28.64 20.53 -9.86
C PRO A 82 27.13 20.32 -9.91
N ALA A 83 26.52 20.03 -8.77
CA ALA A 83 25.10 19.78 -8.63
C ALA A 83 24.50 20.52 -7.43
N GLU A 84 23.22 20.83 -7.52
CA GLU A 84 22.47 21.51 -6.46
C GLU A 84 22.36 20.69 -5.18
N LEU A 85 22.39 19.36 -5.31
CA LEU A 85 22.51 18.42 -4.20
C LEU A 85 23.56 17.34 -4.50
N VAL A 86 24.70 17.37 -3.81
CA VAL A 86 25.70 16.30 -3.87
C VAL A 86 25.46 15.31 -2.72
N CYS A 87 25.27 14.04 -3.05
CA CYS A 87 25.13 12.97 -2.08
C CYS A 87 26.44 12.17 -2.00
N CYS A 88 27.08 12.10 -0.83
CA CYS A 88 28.28 11.32 -0.58
C CYS A 88 27.99 10.32 0.54
N ILE A 89 27.62 9.10 0.18
CA ILE A 89 27.02 8.13 1.09
C ILE A 89 27.94 6.91 1.25
N ASP A 90 28.49 6.72 2.46
CA ASP A 90 29.33 5.56 2.82
C ASP A 90 30.64 5.54 2.00
N VAL A 91 31.32 6.69 1.95
CA VAL A 91 32.52 6.94 1.13
C VAL A 91 33.66 7.54 1.94
N LEU A 92 33.40 8.55 2.76
CA LEU A 92 34.43 9.39 3.40
C LEU A 92 35.34 8.61 4.36
N GLU A 93 34.80 7.62 5.06
CA GLU A 93 35.50 6.70 5.95
C GLU A 93 36.45 5.74 5.22
N HIS A 94 36.25 5.54 3.91
CA HIS A 94 37.11 4.73 3.05
C HIS A 94 38.28 5.52 2.47
N ILE A 95 38.23 6.85 2.47
CA ILE A 95 39.30 7.65 1.84
C ILE A 95 40.60 7.52 2.64
N GLU A 96 41.72 7.39 1.92
CA GLU A 96 43.06 7.38 2.51
C GLU A 96 43.26 8.65 3.35
N PRO A 97 43.66 8.55 4.64
CA PRO A 97 43.70 9.71 5.55
C PRO A 97 44.54 10.88 5.04
N THR A 98 45.58 10.62 4.23
CA THR A 98 46.45 11.64 3.62
C THR A 98 45.80 12.38 2.44
N LEU A 99 44.72 11.85 1.88
CA LEU A 99 43.99 12.41 0.74
C LEU A 99 42.57 12.86 1.09
N LEU A 100 42.12 12.62 2.33
CA LEU A 100 40.79 12.98 2.80
C LEU A 100 40.47 14.47 2.59
N ASP A 101 41.42 15.35 2.89
CA ASP A 101 41.22 16.80 2.68
C ASP A 101 40.99 17.14 1.20
N ASN A 102 41.71 16.48 0.27
CA ASN A 102 41.50 16.69 -1.17
C ASN A 102 40.08 16.27 -1.61
N VAL A 103 39.53 15.20 -1.01
CA VAL A 103 38.16 14.74 -1.31
C VAL A 103 37.13 15.71 -0.72
N LEU A 104 37.36 16.21 0.49
CA LEU A 104 36.48 17.22 1.09
C LEU A 104 36.51 18.54 0.30
N ASP A 105 37.67 18.97 -0.20
CA ASP A 105 37.80 20.13 -1.08
C ASP A 105 37.03 19.92 -2.39
N HIS A 106 37.18 18.74 -3.01
CA HIS A 106 36.46 18.40 -4.23
C HIS A 106 34.94 18.34 -4.03
N LEU A 107 34.46 17.79 -2.91
CA LEU A 107 33.04 17.83 -2.56
C LEU A 107 32.55 19.28 -2.38
N ALA A 108 33.37 20.18 -1.82
CA ALA A 108 33.00 21.58 -1.63
C ALA A 108 32.86 22.32 -2.97
N GLU A 109 33.72 22.01 -3.95
CA GLU A 109 33.67 22.54 -5.32
C GLU A 109 32.43 22.06 -6.09
N LEU A 110 31.97 20.83 -5.83
CA LEU A 110 30.83 20.21 -6.54
C LEU A 110 29.47 20.54 -5.92
N CYS A 111 29.41 20.90 -4.63
CA CYS A 111 28.16 21.25 -3.94
C CYS A 111 27.71 22.67 -4.28
N ASP A 112 26.62 22.83 -5.05
CA ASP A 112 26.09 24.15 -5.43
C ASP A 112 24.56 24.31 -5.29
N PRO A 113 23.99 24.39 -4.07
CA PRO A 113 24.68 24.71 -2.83
C PRO A 113 24.82 23.56 -1.82
N TYR A 114 24.07 22.45 -1.94
CA TYR A 114 23.87 21.52 -0.82
C TYR A 114 24.64 20.21 -0.94
N GLY A 115 25.06 19.70 0.21
CA GLY A 115 25.65 18.37 0.36
C GLY A 115 24.90 17.54 1.40
N PHE A 116 24.69 16.25 1.10
CA PHE A 116 24.18 15.23 2.00
C PHE A 116 25.23 14.14 2.17
N PHE A 117 25.87 14.07 3.34
CA PHE A 117 26.96 13.13 3.57
C PHE A 117 26.64 12.17 4.72
N THR A 118 27.05 10.91 4.57
CA THR A 118 26.99 9.93 5.66
C THR A 118 28.39 9.40 5.94
N VAL A 119 28.69 9.18 7.22
CA VAL A 119 29.99 8.68 7.65
C VAL A 119 29.80 7.62 8.70
N HIS A 120 30.31 6.42 8.46
CA HIS A 120 30.41 5.36 9.44
C HIS A 120 31.60 5.60 10.39
N SER A 121 31.38 5.48 11.69
CA SER A 121 32.40 5.75 12.72
C SER A 121 33.08 4.48 13.27
N GLY A 122 32.56 3.30 12.96
CA GLY A 122 33.12 2.00 13.35
C GLY A 122 33.83 1.25 12.21
N PRO A 123 34.36 0.03 12.47
CA PRO A 123 35.04 -0.78 11.47
C PRO A 123 34.09 -1.32 10.39
N ALA A 124 34.59 -1.46 9.17
CA ALA A 124 33.91 -2.18 8.10
C ALA A 124 33.95 -3.70 8.36
N VAL A 125 32.98 -4.42 7.81
CA VAL A 125 33.03 -5.89 7.71
C VAL A 125 34.16 -6.34 6.78
N LYS A 126 34.50 -5.52 5.78
CA LYS A 126 35.50 -5.84 4.75
C LYS A 126 36.91 -5.41 5.17
N VAL A 127 37.89 -6.16 4.69
CA VAL A 127 39.32 -5.94 4.89
C VAL A 127 39.98 -5.80 3.51
N LEU A 128 40.95 -4.90 3.42
CA LEU A 128 41.78 -4.66 2.25
C LEU A 128 42.76 -5.83 2.04
N SER A 129 43.34 -5.91 0.85
CA SER A 129 44.30 -6.94 0.45
C SER A 129 45.57 -6.98 1.29
N ASP A 130 45.91 -5.86 1.93
CA ASP A 130 47.04 -5.72 2.85
C ASP A 130 46.71 -5.98 4.33
N GLY A 131 45.46 -6.35 4.63
CA GLY A 131 44.99 -6.67 5.98
C GLY A 131 44.43 -5.49 6.78
N ARG A 132 44.47 -4.25 6.26
CA ARG A 132 43.81 -3.10 6.90
C ARG A 132 42.29 -3.20 6.79
N ASN A 133 41.56 -2.60 7.73
CA ASN A 133 40.10 -2.49 7.62
C ASN A 133 39.72 -1.57 6.45
N ALA A 134 38.63 -1.86 5.74
CA ALA A 134 38.19 -1.03 4.62
C ALA A 134 37.74 0.39 5.05
N HIS A 135 37.25 0.57 6.28
CA HIS A 135 37.11 1.91 6.88
C HIS A 135 38.47 2.34 7.43
N LEU A 136 39.19 3.15 6.64
CA LEU A 136 40.50 3.69 7.00
C LEU A 136 40.40 4.79 8.06
N THR A 137 39.27 5.49 8.13
CA THR A 137 39.01 6.54 9.12
C THR A 137 37.80 6.17 9.98
N GLN A 138 38.04 5.68 11.19
CA GLN A 138 37.01 5.25 12.16
C GLN A 138 36.88 6.27 13.31
N GLN A 139 36.51 7.50 12.94
CA GLN A 139 36.44 8.64 13.86
C GLN A 139 35.00 9.11 14.05
N GLY A 140 34.69 9.61 15.24
CA GLY A 140 33.37 10.12 15.61
C GLY A 140 33.09 11.56 15.14
N PRO A 141 31.85 12.06 15.33
CA PRO A 141 31.42 13.39 14.94
C PRO A 141 32.36 14.54 15.35
N ASP A 142 32.92 14.49 16.57
CA ASP A 142 33.77 15.55 17.11
C ASP A 142 35.08 15.73 16.32
N TRP A 143 35.57 14.66 15.68
CA TRP A 143 36.75 14.72 14.82
C TRP A 143 36.40 15.23 13.41
N TRP A 144 35.22 14.88 12.90
CA TRP A 144 34.76 15.26 11.57
C TRP A 144 34.23 16.69 11.48
N LEU A 145 33.54 17.16 12.51
CA LEU A 145 32.87 18.45 12.51
C LEU A 145 33.81 19.64 12.21
N PRO A 146 35.03 19.73 12.79
CA PRO A 146 35.98 20.80 12.45
C PRO A 146 36.39 20.78 10.96
N ARG A 147 36.50 19.60 10.34
CA ARG A 147 36.90 19.44 8.93
C ARG A 147 35.79 19.86 7.98
N PHE A 148 34.53 19.51 8.29
CA PHE A 148 33.39 20.01 7.52
C PHE A 148 33.28 21.53 7.63
N LYS A 149 33.42 22.11 8.83
CA LYS A 149 33.30 23.56 9.05
C LYS A 149 34.35 24.41 8.30
N GLN A 150 35.47 23.84 7.86
CA GLN A 150 36.45 24.57 7.04
C GLN A 150 35.94 24.85 5.63
N ARG A 151 35.00 24.04 5.12
CA ARG A 151 34.55 24.04 3.73
C ARG A 151 33.05 24.27 3.58
N PHE A 152 32.30 24.01 4.64
CA PHE A 152 30.85 24.00 4.64
C PHE A 152 30.23 24.69 5.85
N GLU A 153 29.08 25.32 5.63
CA GLU A 153 28.13 25.63 6.69
C GLU A 153 27.32 24.37 7.04
N VAL A 154 27.41 23.89 8.28
CA VAL A 154 26.70 22.67 8.73
C VAL A 154 25.29 23.02 9.18
N TYR A 155 24.27 22.51 8.48
CA TYR A 155 22.86 22.79 8.76
C TYR A 155 22.20 21.81 9.70
N ASP A 156 22.49 20.53 9.54
CA ASP A 156 21.99 19.50 10.42
C ASP A 156 23.01 18.36 10.50
N MET A 157 23.17 17.77 11.68
CA MET A 157 24.03 16.62 11.91
C MET A 157 23.34 15.71 12.92
N GLN A 158 23.06 14.47 12.52
CA GLN A 158 22.30 13.54 13.33
C GLN A 158 23.08 12.22 13.49
N PRO A 159 23.17 11.68 14.71
CA PRO A 159 23.75 10.36 14.91
C PRO A 159 22.85 9.29 14.26
N ILE A 160 23.49 8.26 13.71
CA ILE A 160 22.85 7.03 13.23
C ILE A 160 23.53 5.82 13.90
N GLN A 161 22.92 4.64 13.79
CA GLN A 161 23.32 3.43 14.54
C GLN A 161 24.83 3.14 14.57
N SER A 162 25.56 3.43 13.48
CA SER A 162 27.00 3.18 13.36
C SER A 162 27.80 4.37 12.84
N GLY A 163 27.30 5.59 13.01
CA GLY A 163 27.93 6.78 12.43
C GLY A 163 27.09 8.04 12.57
N PHE A 164 27.14 8.91 11.57
CA PHE A 164 26.28 10.09 11.51
C PHE A 164 25.96 10.48 10.07
N VAL A 165 24.90 11.27 9.92
CA VAL A 165 24.54 11.96 8.69
C VAL A 165 24.73 13.46 8.89
N VAL A 166 25.15 14.18 7.87
CA VAL A 166 25.33 15.63 7.89
C VAL A 166 24.78 16.26 6.62
N VAL A 167 23.98 17.31 6.79
CA VAL A 167 23.51 18.19 5.72
C VAL A 167 24.28 19.48 5.80
N VAL A 168 24.86 19.87 4.68
CA VAL A 168 25.77 21.00 4.58
C VAL A 168 25.41 21.93 3.44
N ARG A 169 25.91 23.16 3.51
CA ARG A 169 25.99 24.10 2.39
C ARG A 169 27.45 24.43 2.11
N SER A 170 27.87 24.39 0.84
CA SER A 170 29.22 24.80 0.46
C SER A 170 29.46 26.28 0.75
N LEU A 171 30.61 26.61 1.33
CA LEU A 171 31.06 28.00 1.51
C LEU A 171 31.49 28.65 0.19
N GLN A 172 31.71 27.85 -0.86
CA GLN A 172 32.11 28.32 -2.20
C GLN A 172 30.90 28.60 -3.10
N SER A 173 29.72 28.09 -2.74
CA SER A 173 28.51 28.24 -3.56
C SER A 173 27.98 29.67 -3.54
N SER A 174 27.66 30.17 -4.74
CA SER A 174 26.95 31.44 -4.92
C SER A 174 25.44 31.26 -5.16
N THR A 175 25.00 30.02 -5.44
CA THR A 175 23.61 29.66 -5.71
C THR A 175 22.75 29.81 -4.46
N GLN A 176 21.57 30.43 -4.63
CA GLN A 176 20.60 30.63 -3.57
C GLN A 176 19.38 29.75 -3.79
N LEU A 177 19.35 28.63 -3.07
CA LEU A 177 18.16 27.80 -2.91
C LEU A 177 17.55 27.95 -1.50
N PRO A 178 16.25 27.62 -1.34
CA PRO A 178 15.62 27.48 -0.04
C PRO A 178 16.43 26.60 0.92
N ARG A 179 16.57 27.05 2.17
CA ARG A 179 17.27 26.30 3.21
C ARG A 179 16.59 24.93 3.41
N PRO A 180 17.34 23.82 3.39
CA PRO A 180 16.77 22.49 3.56
C PRO A 180 16.07 22.38 4.91
N SER A 181 14.97 21.65 4.93
CA SER A 181 14.31 21.28 6.18
C SER A 181 15.23 20.39 7.02
N LYS A 182 15.11 20.46 8.36
CA LYS A 182 15.88 19.57 9.25
C LYS A 182 15.59 18.12 8.89
N LEU A 183 16.60 17.24 8.97
CA LEU A 183 16.48 15.83 8.60
C LEU A 183 15.34 15.13 9.36
N ARG A 184 15.12 15.49 10.63
CA ARG A 184 14.00 14.96 11.44
C ARG A 184 12.61 15.36 10.92
N ALA A 185 12.49 16.51 10.25
CA ALA A 185 11.23 16.98 9.68
C ALA A 185 10.95 16.35 8.30
N LEU A 186 11.99 15.91 7.58
CA LEU A 186 11.89 15.27 6.26
C LEU A 186 11.39 13.82 6.31
N ILE A 187 11.42 13.20 7.49
CA ILE A 187 10.87 11.86 7.75
C ILE A 187 9.44 11.97 8.34
N ALA A 188 9.01 13.17 8.71
CA ALA A 188 7.74 13.39 9.39
C ALA A 188 6.66 13.84 8.39
N PRO A 189 5.49 13.17 8.29
CA PRO A 189 4.41 13.64 7.43
C PRO A 189 3.92 15.03 7.88
N GLU A 190 3.48 15.86 6.92
CA GLU A 190 3.02 17.25 7.11
C GLU A 190 1.85 17.42 8.11
N SER A 191 1.24 16.32 8.56
CA SER A 191 0.25 16.30 9.64
C SER A 191 0.83 16.27 11.06
N SER A 192 2.15 16.17 11.23
CA SER A 192 2.82 15.99 12.53
C SER A 192 3.31 17.29 13.19
N LYS A 193 2.53 18.37 13.13
CA LYS A 193 2.73 19.55 13.99
C LYS A 193 2.38 19.25 15.47
N SER A 194 3.04 18.27 16.07
CA SER A 194 3.38 18.17 17.51
C SER A 194 4.03 16.81 17.81
N ALA A 195 5.32 16.62 17.54
CA ALA A 195 6.04 15.49 18.12
C ALA A 195 6.34 15.80 19.59
N SER A 196 5.47 15.35 20.49
CA SER A 196 5.74 15.30 21.94
C SER A 196 6.70 14.15 22.23
N THR A 197 7.88 14.46 22.76
CA THR A 197 8.89 13.46 23.14
C THR A 197 8.37 12.60 24.31
N ALA A 198 8.41 11.28 24.15
CA ALA A 198 8.11 10.34 25.22
C ALA A 198 9.20 10.41 26.30
N VAL A 199 8.82 10.54 27.58
CA VAL A 199 9.78 10.52 28.71
C VAL A 199 9.47 9.33 29.60
N ILE A 200 10.47 8.49 29.83
CA ILE A 200 10.37 7.29 30.65
C ILE A 200 11.08 7.54 31.99
N GLY A 201 10.36 7.37 33.10
CA GLY A 201 10.90 7.49 34.46
C GLY A 201 10.62 6.25 35.30
N LYS A 202 11.43 6.02 36.34
CA LYS A 202 11.15 5.06 37.41
C LYS A 202 10.39 5.75 38.54
N ASP A 203 9.33 5.14 39.02
CA ASP A 203 8.62 5.59 40.22
C ASP A 203 9.01 4.69 41.39
N SER A 204 9.74 5.23 42.37
CA SER A 204 10.26 4.48 43.53
C SER A 204 9.43 4.72 44.81
N SER A 205 8.22 5.28 44.68
CA SER A 205 7.46 5.83 45.81
C SER A 205 6.34 4.94 46.38
N ASN A 206 6.08 3.75 45.80
CA ASN A 206 5.03 2.84 46.26
C ASN A 206 5.57 1.46 46.66
N ALA A 207 4.96 0.84 47.68
CA ALA A 207 5.28 -0.50 48.21
C ALA A 207 4.84 -1.67 47.28
N GLY A 208 4.76 -1.43 45.97
CA GLY A 208 4.32 -2.39 44.94
C GLY A 208 5.47 -2.96 44.10
N PRO A 209 5.17 -3.85 43.12
CA PRO A 209 6.15 -4.33 42.16
C PRO A 209 6.79 -3.16 41.38
N PRO A 210 8.04 -3.28 40.92
CA PRO A 210 8.73 -2.18 40.25
C PRO A 210 7.96 -1.74 38.99
N GLN A 211 7.74 -0.44 38.86
CA GLN A 211 6.96 0.18 37.79
C GLN A 211 7.79 1.17 36.96
N MET A 212 7.39 1.35 35.70
CA MET A 212 7.90 2.40 34.83
C MET A 212 6.75 3.28 34.38
N VAL A 213 7.00 4.59 34.38
CA VAL A 213 6.03 5.61 33.97
C VAL A 213 6.46 6.15 32.62
N LEU A 214 5.58 5.99 31.64
CA LEU A 214 5.68 6.56 30.32
C LEU A 214 4.84 7.83 30.25
N LYS A 215 5.45 8.95 29.86
CA LYS A 215 4.73 10.19 29.54
C LYS A 215 4.67 10.35 28.03
N TYR A 216 3.45 10.44 27.47
CA TYR A 216 3.23 10.60 26.03
C TYR A 216 2.07 11.57 25.77
N GLN A 217 2.26 12.60 24.94
CA GLN A 217 1.25 13.63 24.65
C GLN A 217 0.58 14.21 25.92
N GLY A 218 1.35 14.44 26.98
CA GLY A 218 0.86 14.93 28.27
C GLY A 218 0.11 13.89 29.13
N LYS A 219 -0.11 12.67 28.62
CA LYS A 219 -0.73 11.57 29.35
C LYS A 219 0.32 10.76 30.11
N ARG A 220 -0.05 10.29 31.30
CA ARG A 220 0.76 9.42 32.15
C ARG A 220 0.26 7.99 31.98
N ILE A 221 1.18 7.08 31.66
CA ILE A 221 0.91 5.65 31.48
C ILE A 221 1.85 4.88 32.41
N VAL A 222 1.30 3.95 33.19
CA VAL A 222 2.08 3.15 34.16
C VAL A 222 2.14 1.71 33.67
N PHE A 223 3.33 1.11 33.68
CA PHE A 223 3.51 -0.31 33.39
C PHE A 223 4.27 -0.99 34.53
N ASN A 224 3.77 -2.15 34.95
CA ASN A 224 4.46 -3.05 35.86
C ASN A 224 5.62 -3.72 35.13
N THR A 225 6.80 -3.63 35.76
CA THR A 225 8.06 -4.12 35.21
C THR A 225 8.80 -5.02 36.22
N PRO A 226 8.20 -6.14 36.65
CA PRO A 226 8.76 -7.01 37.69
C PRO A 226 10.10 -7.66 37.30
N ASN A 227 10.48 -7.62 36.03
CA ASN A 227 11.71 -8.21 35.51
C ASN A 227 12.32 -7.38 34.38
N THR A 228 13.49 -7.81 33.90
CA THR A 228 14.22 -7.11 32.83
C THR A 228 13.48 -7.12 31.50
N MET A 229 12.72 -8.18 31.20
CA MET A 229 11.98 -8.31 29.94
C MET A 229 10.82 -7.31 29.84
N THR A 230 10.00 -7.22 30.89
CA THR A 230 8.92 -6.23 30.99
C THR A 230 9.45 -4.81 30.99
N ALA A 231 10.56 -4.53 31.68
CA ALA A 231 11.24 -3.23 31.61
C ALA A 231 11.77 -2.91 30.20
N TRP A 232 12.30 -3.91 29.49
CA TRP A 232 12.75 -3.77 28.11
C TRP A 232 11.59 -3.42 27.17
N ARG A 233 10.44 -4.10 27.28
CA ARG A 233 9.23 -3.80 26.48
C ARG A 233 8.76 -2.36 26.63
N VAL A 234 8.81 -1.80 27.85
CA VAL A 234 8.45 -0.38 28.07
C VAL A 234 9.46 0.55 27.40
N LYS A 235 10.76 0.25 27.51
CA LYS A 235 11.83 1.08 26.94
C LYS A 235 11.82 1.09 25.43
N THR A 236 11.52 -0.04 24.80
CA THR A 236 11.57 -0.21 23.36
C THR A 236 10.21 -0.01 22.68
N LEU A 237 9.16 0.38 23.41
CA LEU A 237 7.79 0.53 22.88
C LEU A 237 7.72 1.32 21.56
N PHE A 238 8.49 2.41 21.45
CA PHE A 238 8.49 3.28 20.26
C PHE A 238 9.54 2.90 19.21
N GLU A 239 10.49 2.04 19.57
CA GLU A 239 11.63 1.66 18.72
C GLU A 239 11.40 0.29 18.06
N LYS A 240 10.79 -0.65 18.80
CA LYS A 240 10.60 -2.04 18.38
C LYS A 240 9.56 -2.15 17.28
N GLU A 241 8.41 -1.47 17.43
CA GLU A 241 7.25 -1.56 16.54
C GLU A 241 6.70 -0.14 16.27
N PRO A 242 7.48 0.71 15.58
CA PRO A 242 7.09 2.10 15.32
C PRO A 242 5.87 2.21 14.40
N ASP A 243 5.62 1.21 13.54
CA ASP A 243 4.42 1.15 12.71
C ASP A 243 3.17 0.90 13.55
N THR A 244 3.22 0.00 14.54
CA THR A 244 2.13 -0.18 15.50
C THR A 244 1.76 1.12 16.21
N ILE A 245 2.74 1.89 16.69
CA ILE A 245 2.45 3.19 17.33
C ILE A 245 1.80 4.17 16.35
N ARG A 246 2.36 4.34 15.14
CA ARG A 246 1.79 5.21 14.11
C ARG A 246 0.36 4.80 13.74
N TRP A 247 0.10 3.50 13.66
CA TRP A 247 -1.21 2.96 13.34
C TRP A 247 -2.23 3.27 14.46
N ILE A 248 -1.85 3.10 15.73
CA ILE A 248 -2.66 3.51 16.89
C ILE A 248 -2.94 5.02 16.85
N GLU A 249 -1.94 5.84 16.49
CA GLU A 249 -2.10 7.30 16.33
C GLU A 249 -3.03 7.73 15.20
N GLN A 250 -3.54 6.81 14.38
CA GLN A 250 -4.54 7.09 13.35
C GLN A 250 -5.96 6.61 13.70
N MET A 251 -6.13 5.79 14.75
CA MET A 251 -7.45 5.28 15.18
C MET A 251 -8.45 6.37 15.59
N VAL A 252 -9.72 6.26 15.20
CA VAL A 252 -10.73 7.25 15.59
C VAL A 252 -11.07 7.14 17.09
N PRO A 253 -11.07 8.24 17.89
CA PRO A 253 -11.49 8.17 19.28
C PRO A 253 -12.89 7.58 19.45
N GLY A 254 -13.08 6.76 20.49
CA GLY A 254 -14.33 6.03 20.72
C GLY A 254 -14.53 4.76 19.88
N SER A 255 -13.60 4.43 18.99
CA SER A 255 -13.62 3.15 18.25
C SER A 255 -13.38 1.95 19.16
N THR A 256 -13.50 0.75 18.59
CA THR A 256 -13.15 -0.52 19.25
C THR A 256 -11.91 -1.16 18.63
N LEU A 257 -10.96 -1.55 19.48
CA LEU A 257 -9.80 -2.37 19.15
C LEU A 257 -9.95 -3.78 19.74
N VAL A 258 -9.64 -4.79 18.94
CA VAL A 258 -9.37 -6.15 19.41
C VAL A 258 -7.85 -6.38 19.37
N ASP A 259 -7.24 -6.63 20.52
CA ASP A 259 -5.79 -6.86 20.68
C ASP A 259 -5.55 -8.35 20.94
N ILE A 260 -5.04 -9.08 19.94
CA ILE A 260 -4.85 -10.53 19.97
C ILE A 260 -3.36 -10.81 20.18
N GLY A 261 -3.04 -11.50 21.28
CA GLY A 261 -1.66 -11.63 21.75
C GLY A 261 -1.22 -10.40 22.55
N ALA A 262 -2.11 -9.91 23.42
CA ALA A 262 -1.92 -8.64 24.12
C ALA A 262 -0.69 -8.62 25.06
N ASN A 263 -0.12 -9.79 25.40
CA ASN A 263 1.03 -9.94 26.29
C ASN A 263 0.77 -9.20 27.62
N VAL A 264 1.72 -8.42 28.11
CA VAL A 264 1.56 -7.57 29.31
C VAL A 264 0.75 -6.29 29.06
N GLY A 265 0.08 -6.15 27.91
CA GLY A 265 -0.86 -5.06 27.64
C GLY A 265 -0.25 -3.75 27.17
N MET A 266 0.96 -3.78 26.60
CA MET A 266 1.66 -2.58 26.14
C MET A 266 0.78 -1.73 25.20
N TYR A 267 0.24 -2.35 24.14
CA TYR A 267 -0.58 -1.65 23.15
C TYR A 267 -2.04 -1.50 23.56
N SER A 268 -2.60 -2.45 24.30
CA SER A 268 -3.92 -2.33 24.91
C SER A 268 -4.04 -1.08 25.79
N VAL A 269 -3.13 -0.91 26.75
CA VAL A 269 -3.14 0.24 27.68
C VAL A 269 -2.77 1.53 26.96
N PHE A 270 -1.75 1.48 26.08
CA PHE A 270 -1.32 2.65 25.32
C PHE A 270 -2.44 3.19 24.42
N SER A 271 -3.08 2.32 23.64
CA SER A 271 -4.16 2.72 22.72
C SER A 271 -5.37 3.27 23.47
N ALA A 272 -5.81 2.62 24.55
CA ALA A 272 -6.92 3.10 25.38
C ALA A 272 -6.65 4.51 25.93
N ILE A 273 -5.48 4.75 26.53
CA ILE A 273 -5.15 6.06 27.10
C ILE A 273 -4.96 7.11 26.01
N VAL A 274 -4.16 6.81 24.97
CA VAL A 274 -3.77 7.80 23.97
C VAL A 274 -4.94 8.16 23.07
N ARG A 275 -5.78 7.20 22.68
CA ARG A 275 -6.89 7.41 21.75
C ARG A 275 -8.28 7.48 22.38
N ASN A 276 -8.42 7.11 23.65
CA ASN A 276 -9.72 7.01 24.32
C ASN A 276 -10.66 6.08 23.55
N ILE A 277 -10.21 4.84 23.35
CA ILE A 277 -10.91 3.78 22.61
C ILE A 277 -11.22 2.61 23.55
N LYS A 278 -12.18 1.77 23.16
CA LYS A 278 -12.46 0.51 23.85
C LYS A 278 -11.53 -0.59 23.33
N VAL A 279 -11.03 -1.44 24.23
CA VAL A 279 -10.12 -2.53 23.88
C VAL A 279 -10.63 -3.84 24.45
N PHE A 280 -10.72 -4.85 23.59
CA PHE A 280 -10.93 -6.25 23.98
C PHE A 280 -9.61 -6.99 23.77
N ALA A 281 -8.91 -7.30 24.86
CA ALA A 281 -7.56 -7.84 24.86
C ALA A 281 -7.58 -9.35 25.14
N PHE A 282 -6.92 -10.14 24.30
CA PHE A 282 -6.85 -11.60 24.41
C PHE A 282 -5.41 -12.02 24.66
N GLU A 283 -5.16 -12.62 25.82
CA GLU A 283 -3.85 -13.14 26.22
C GLU A 283 -4.03 -14.43 27.04
N PRO A 284 -3.72 -15.61 26.48
CA PRO A 284 -3.92 -16.87 27.19
C PRO A 284 -2.83 -17.17 28.24
N GLU A 285 -1.60 -16.66 28.10
CA GLU A 285 -0.49 -17.00 28.99
C GLU A 285 -0.68 -16.41 30.39
N SER A 286 -0.61 -17.26 31.42
CA SER A 286 -1.12 -16.89 32.74
C SER A 286 -0.35 -15.76 33.45
N GLN A 287 0.95 -15.58 33.15
CA GLN A 287 1.82 -14.57 33.77
C GLN A 287 1.63 -13.21 33.09
N ASN A 288 1.55 -13.21 31.76
CA ASN A 288 1.24 -12.08 30.91
C ASN A 288 -0.18 -11.58 31.19
N TYR A 289 -1.16 -12.49 31.27
CA TYR A 289 -2.53 -12.15 31.60
C TYR A 289 -2.65 -11.48 32.99
N ALA A 290 -1.93 -11.98 34.00
CA ALA A 290 -1.91 -11.36 35.32
C ALA A 290 -1.32 -9.93 35.27
N LEU A 291 -0.23 -9.74 34.52
CA LEU A 291 0.40 -8.41 34.37
C LEU A 291 -0.44 -7.45 33.53
N LEU A 292 -1.12 -7.93 32.48
CA LEU A 292 -2.09 -7.17 31.70
C LEU A 292 -3.18 -6.60 32.62
N ASN A 293 -3.78 -7.44 33.46
CA ASN A 293 -4.80 -6.99 34.42
C ASN A 293 -4.25 -5.98 35.45
N ALA A 294 -3.04 -6.19 35.95
CA ALA A 294 -2.38 -5.22 36.83
C ALA A 294 -2.18 -3.87 36.14
N ASN A 295 -1.72 -3.87 34.88
CA ASN A 295 -1.54 -2.65 34.10
C ASN A 295 -2.87 -1.95 33.79
N ILE A 296 -3.95 -2.68 33.53
CA ILE A 296 -5.30 -2.11 33.37
C ILE A 296 -5.75 -1.43 34.66
N ALA A 297 -5.58 -2.10 35.80
CA ALA A 297 -5.98 -1.58 37.11
C ALA A 297 -5.18 -0.33 37.51
N ASP A 298 -3.85 -0.35 37.36
CA ASP A 298 -2.96 0.76 37.75
C ASP A 298 -3.17 2.03 36.91
N ASN A 299 -3.77 1.91 35.72
CA ASN A 299 -4.14 3.04 34.88
C ASN A 299 -5.63 3.42 34.97
N GLY A 300 -6.42 2.73 35.80
CA GLY A 300 -7.86 3.01 35.97
C GLY A 300 -8.68 2.73 34.71
N LEU A 301 -8.31 1.72 33.92
CA LEU A 301 -8.89 1.44 32.61
C LEU A 301 -9.97 0.35 32.60
N SER A 302 -10.48 -0.08 33.76
CA SER A 302 -11.42 -1.21 33.87
C SER A 302 -12.70 -1.08 33.03
N GLU A 303 -13.15 0.14 32.73
CA GLU A 303 -14.32 0.41 31.88
C GLU A 303 -14.00 0.49 30.37
N GLN A 304 -12.71 0.62 30.02
CA GLN A 304 -12.25 0.81 28.63
C GLN A 304 -11.54 -0.42 28.07
N VAL A 305 -10.82 -1.17 28.91
CA VAL A 305 -10.04 -2.33 28.51
C VAL A 305 -10.55 -3.56 29.26
N LEU A 306 -11.04 -4.54 28.51
CA LEU A 306 -11.48 -5.83 29.02
C LEU A 306 -10.53 -6.93 28.53
N ALA A 307 -9.88 -7.63 29.46
CA ALA A 307 -8.93 -8.68 29.15
C ALA A 307 -9.57 -10.08 29.32
N PHE A 308 -9.22 -11.01 28.43
CA PHE A 308 -9.69 -12.40 28.46
C PHE A 308 -8.51 -13.39 28.42
N PRO A 309 -8.51 -14.41 29.29
CA PRO A 309 -7.47 -15.45 29.31
C PRO A 309 -7.76 -16.52 28.26
N LEU A 310 -7.94 -16.11 27.00
CA LEU A 310 -8.37 -16.95 25.89
C LEU A 310 -7.38 -16.85 24.73
N ALA A 311 -7.13 -17.98 24.08
CA ALA A 311 -6.47 -17.99 22.77
C ALA A 311 -7.51 -17.74 21.66
N LEU A 312 -7.09 -17.13 20.55
CA LEU A 312 -7.89 -17.14 19.33
C LEU A 312 -7.27 -18.13 18.33
N SER A 313 -8.11 -18.85 17.60
CA SER A 313 -7.71 -19.80 16.54
C SER A 313 -8.85 -19.93 15.51
N ASP A 314 -8.70 -20.87 14.59
CA ASP A 314 -9.69 -21.35 13.62
C ASP A 314 -10.80 -22.23 14.20
N SER A 315 -10.69 -22.66 15.47
CA SER A 315 -11.65 -23.56 16.11
C SER A 315 -11.71 -23.38 17.64
N MET A 316 -12.81 -23.84 18.22
CA MET A 316 -13.04 -23.85 19.67
C MET A 316 -12.55 -25.16 20.27
N GLN A 317 -11.54 -25.11 21.13
CA GLN A 317 -10.95 -26.31 21.73
C GLN A 317 -10.21 -26.03 23.04
N LEU A 318 -10.15 -27.05 23.90
CA LEU A 318 -9.21 -27.11 25.02
C LEU A 318 -7.93 -27.79 24.55
N ASP A 319 -6.80 -27.11 24.66
CA ASP A 319 -5.50 -27.67 24.30
C ASP A 319 -4.38 -27.07 25.14
N ARG A 320 -3.13 -27.36 24.77
CA ARG A 320 -1.91 -26.88 25.42
C ARG A 320 -1.44 -25.59 24.77
N LEU A 321 -1.06 -24.62 25.60
CA LEU A 321 -0.19 -23.51 25.20
C LEU A 321 1.24 -23.85 25.63
N TYR A 322 2.10 -24.07 24.65
CA TYR A 322 3.50 -24.41 24.82
C TYR A 322 4.35 -23.15 25.02
N LEU A 323 5.00 -23.05 26.18
CA LEU A 323 5.76 -21.86 26.54
C LEU A 323 7.25 -22.03 26.28
N SER A 324 7.85 -21.00 25.69
CA SER A 324 9.29 -20.81 25.53
C SER A 324 9.96 -20.52 26.87
N GLU A 325 9.27 -19.78 27.73
CA GLU A 325 9.69 -19.34 29.05
C GLU A 325 8.44 -19.10 29.91
N PHE A 326 8.49 -19.45 31.19
CA PHE A 326 7.41 -19.22 32.15
C PHE A 326 7.73 -17.98 33.00
N SER A 327 7.81 -16.82 32.36
CA SER A 327 8.12 -15.54 33.00
C SER A 327 7.34 -14.40 32.32
N GLY A 328 6.88 -13.44 33.14
CA GLY A 328 6.08 -12.33 32.64
C GLY A 328 6.84 -11.49 31.60
N GLY A 329 6.17 -11.12 30.51
CA GLY A 329 6.77 -10.47 29.36
C GLY A 329 7.42 -11.43 28.36
N GLY A 330 7.37 -12.75 28.58
CA GLY A 330 7.79 -13.76 27.61
C GLY A 330 6.99 -13.70 26.30
N SER A 331 7.56 -14.26 25.23
CA SER A 331 6.93 -14.43 23.90
C SER A 331 7.46 -15.68 23.22
N CYS A 332 7.07 -15.94 21.97
CA CYS A 332 7.32 -17.20 21.25
C CYS A 332 6.59 -18.38 21.89
N HIS A 333 5.29 -18.21 22.19
CA HIS A 333 4.40 -19.24 22.74
C HIS A 333 3.46 -19.76 21.65
N SER A 334 3.20 -21.08 21.62
CA SER A 334 2.37 -21.68 20.57
C SER A 334 1.21 -22.49 21.15
N PHE A 335 0.02 -22.29 20.60
CA PHE A 335 -1.19 -22.98 21.02
C PHE A 335 -1.48 -24.19 20.12
N ALA A 336 -1.83 -25.32 20.73
CA ALA A 336 -2.11 -26.64 20.13
C ALA A 336 -0.91 -27.28 19.40
N ASP A 337 -0.28 -26.57 18.49
CA ASP A 337 0.88 -27.06 17.75
C ASP A 337 2.18 -26.70 18.45
N LYS A 338 3.10 -27.65 18.51
CA LYS A 338 4.42 -27.45 19.13
C LYS A 338 5.40 -26.79 18.15
N VAL A 339 4.99 -25.69 17.54
CA VAL A 339 5.76 -24.96 16.53
C VAL A 339 6.26 -23.61 17.06
N GLY A 340 7.26 -23.02 16.39
CA GLY A 340 7.65 -21.62 16.60
C GLY A 340 7.03 -20.67 15.57
N PHE A 341 7.46 -19.41 15.58
CA PHE A 341 7.07 -18.38 14.60
C PHE A 341 7.41 -18.75 13.14
N ASP A 342 8.29 -19.73 12.93
CA ASP A 342 8.71 -20.25 11.63
C ASP A 342 7.98 -21.55 11.23
N LEU A 343 6.93 -21.93 11.96
CA LEU A 343 6.17 -23.18 11.82
C LEU A 343 7.00 -24.46 12.01
N LYS A 344 8.22 -24.37 12.53
CA LYS A 344 9.07 -25.56 12.78
C LYS A 344 8.85 -26.13 14.18
N PRO A 345 8.98 -27.45 14.37
CA PRO A 345 8.88 -28.08 15.68
C PRO A 345 9.85 -27.49 16.70
N ARG A 346 9.36 -27.14 17.89
CA ARG A 346 10.14 -26.55 18.98
C ARG A 346 10.09 -27.42 20.23
N LYS A 347 11.14 -27.40 21.06
CA LYS A 347 11.09 -27.91 22.44
C LYS A 347 10.62 -26.80 23.37
N SER A 348 9.59 -27.09 24.16
CA SER A 348 9.00 -26.19 25.15
C SER A 348 9.21 -26.78 26.53
N ALA A 349 9.77 -26.00 27.45
CA ALA A 349 10.11 -26.47 28.80
C ALA A 349 8.87 -26.62 29.69
N PHE A 350 7.78 -25.93 29.35
CA PHE A 350 6.52 -25.95 30.06
C PHE A 350 5.34 -25.88 29.08
N ALA A 351 4.18 -26.38 29.50
CA ALA A 351 2.92 -26.22 28.79
C ALA A 351 1.80 -25.95 29.80
N GLN A 352 1.00 -24.93 29.57
CA GLN A 352 -0.23 -24.68 30.33
C GLN A 352 -1.45 -25.17 29.54
N GLY A 353 -2.56 -25.44 30.22
CA GLY A 353 -3.85 -25.60 29.54
C GLY A 353 -4.39 -24.24 29.10
N ALA A 354 -4.96 -24.18 27.90
CA ALA A 354 -5.62 -22.99 27.38
C ALA A 354 -6.87 -23.38 26.59
N PHE A 355 -7.83 -22.44 26.52
CA PHE A 355 -9.03 -22.58 25.73
C PHE A 355 -8.97 -21.60 24.56
N SER A 356 -9.23 -22.09 23.34
CA SER A 356 -9.37 -21.25 22.16
C SER A 356 -10.81 -21.06 21.75
N VAL A 357 -11.08 -19.92 21.13
CA VAL A 357 -12.32 -19.61 20.41
C VAL A 357 -12.00 -18.94 19.08
N THR A 358 -12.97 -18.84 18.19
CA THR A 358 -12.82 -18.06 16.94
C THR A 358 -13.29 -16.62 17.15
N LEU A 359 -12.68 -15.66 16.45
CA LEU A 359 -13.15 -14.27 16.50
C LEU A 359 -14.58 -14.16 15.94
N ASP A 360 -14.88 -14.92 14.89
CA ASP A 360 -16.22 -14.97 14.30
C ASP A 360 -17.28 -15.38 15.33
N GLN A 361 -17.01 -16.37 16.19
CA GLN A 361 -17.95 -16.76 17.24
C GLN A 361 -18.16 -15.67 18.30
N LEU A 362 -17.10 -14.96 18.70
CA LEU A 362 -17.21 -13.89 19.69
C LEU A 362 -18.07 -12.73 19.17
N VAL A 363 -17.93 -12.40 17.88
CA VAL A 363 -18.73 -11.37 17.22
C VAL A 363 -20.16 -11.87 16.93
N ASP A 364 -20.32 -13.05 16.35
CA ASP A 364 -21.63 -13.63 15.97
C ASP A 364 -22.53 -13.85 17.22
N SER A 365 -21.93 -14.19 18.37
CA SER A 365 -22.67 -14.36 19.64
C SER A 365 -23.00 -13.03 20.35
N GLY A 366 -22.41 -11.91 19.90
CA GLY A 366 -22.52 -10.61 20.57
C GLY A 366 -21.71 -10.50 21.87
N ALA A 367 -20.79 -11.44 22.13
CA ALA A 367 -19.89 -11.36 23.29
C ALA A 367 -18.97 -10.13 23.21
N ILE A 368 -18.57 -9.75 21.99
CA ILE A 368 -17.90 -8.49 21.68
C ILE A 368 -18.56 -7.85 20.44
N PRO A 369 -18.51 -6.51 20.27
CA PRO A 369 -18.99 -5.88 19.05
C PRO A 369 -18.05 -6.19 17.87
N VAL A 370 -18.51 -5.91 16.64
CA VAL A 370 -17.63 -5.88 15.48
C VAL A 370 -16.52 -4.84 15.73
N PRO A 371 -15.23 -5.21 15.69
CA PRO A 371 -14.15 -4.26 15.96
C PRO A 371 -13.96 -3.29 14.79
N ASP A 372 -13.54 -2.06 15.08
CA ASP A 372 -13.04 -1.14 14.06
C ASP A 372 -11.60 -1.49 13.66
N TYR A 373 -10.79 -1.91 14.64
CA TYR A 373 -9.38 -2.19 14.48
C TYR A 373 -9.02 -3.55 15.10
N ILE A 374 -8.11 -4.28 14.46
CA ILE A 374 -7.59 -5.55 14.97
C ILE A 374 -6.06 -5.47 15.00
N LYS A 375 -5.45 -5.78 16.15
CA LYS A 375 -4.03 -6.09 16.25
C LYS A 375 -3.87 -7.60 16.41
N LEU A 376 -3.02 -8.20 15.60
CA LEU A 376 -2.71 -9.62 15.67
C LEU A 376 -1.20 -9.84 15.72
N ASP A 377 -0.72 -10.29 16.87
CA ASP A 377 0.70 -10.50 17.14
C ASP A 377 0.82 -11.73 18.04
N VAL A 378 0.74 -12.89 17.41
CA VAL A 378 0.78 -14.21 18.06
C VAL A 378 1.83 -15.04 17.36
N ASP A 379 2.59 -15.84 18.10
CA ASP A 379 3.78 -16.45 17.52
C ASP A 379 3.45 -17.66 16.62
N GLY A 380 3.34 -17.45 15.30
CA GLY A 380 3.31 -18.50 14.28
C GLY A 380 1.95 -19.14 14.01
N ILE A 381 0.85 -18.63 14.56
CA ILE A 381 -0.51 -19.13 14.28
C ILE A 381 -1.43 -18.05 13.69
N GLU A 382 -0.87 -16.96 13.18
CA GLU A 382 -1.60 -15.83 12.61
C GLU A 382 -2.57 -16.28 11.52
N HIS A 383 -2.13 -17.21 10.67
CA HIS A 383 -2.97 -17.81 9.62
C HIS A 383 -4.21 -18.55 10.17
N LYS A 384 -4.11 -19.23 11.32
CA LYS A 384 -5.25 -19.90 11.97
C LYS A 384 -6.20 -18.88 12.59
N VAL A 385 -5.67 -17.88 13.29
CA VAL A 385 -6.50 -16.81 13.86
C VAL A 385 -7.29 -16.10 12.77
N LEU A 386 -6.64 -15.74 11.66
CA LEU A 386 -7.28 -15.06 10.53
C LEU A 386 -8.27 -15.98 9.80
N ALA A 387 -8.03 -17.30 9.76
CA ALA A 387 -9.01 -18.26 9.27
C ALA A 387 -10.27 -18.31 10.15
N GLY A 388 -10.14 -18.22 11.48
CA GLY A 388 -11.24 -18.11 12.44
C GLY A 388 -11.88 -16.72 12.53
N ALA A 389 -11.38 -15.75 11.77
CA ALA A 389 -11.88 -14.37 11.72
C ALA A 389 -12.46 -14.01 10.34
N ARG A 390 -12.62 -14.96 9.41
CA ARG A 390 -12.96 -14.66 8.01
C ARG A 390 -14.25 -13.85 7.86
N LYS A 391 -15.32 -14.17 8.60
CA LYS A 391 -16.57 -13.39 8.50
C LYS A 391 -16.41 -12.00 9.09
N THR A 392 -15.75 -11.90 10.24
CA THR A 392 -15.48 -10.64 10.91
C THR A 392 -14.61 -9.74 10.04
N LEU A 393 -13.54 -10.27 9.45
CA LEU A 393 -12.68 -9.56 8.52
C LEU A 393 -13.43 -9.17 7.26
N ALA A 394 -14.38 -9.97 6.77
CA ALA A 394 -15.24 -9.56 5.64
C ALA A 394 -16.25 -8.46 6.01
N ASN A 395 -16.47 -8.17 7.30
CA ASN A 395 -17.34 -7.11 7.74
C ASN A 395 -16.68 -5.74 7.48
N VAL A 396 -17.38 -4.90 6.73
CA VAL A 396 -16.99 -3.54 6.38
C VAL A 396 -16.71 -2.61 7.57
N GLY A 397 -17.25 -2.93 8.75
CA GLY A 397 -16.98 -2.22 10.00
C GLY A 397 -15.52 -2.32 10.45
N VAL A 398 -14.78 -3.35 10.04
CA VAL A 398 -13.34 -3.47 10.33
C VAL A 398 -12.56 -2.58 9.35
N LYS A 399 -12.00 -1.49 9.88
CA LYS A 399 -11.31 -0.41 9.15
C LYS A 399 -9.80 -0.62 9.07
N GLY A 400 -9.20 -1.32 10.01
CA GLY A 400 -7.76 -1.55 10.02
C GLY A 400 -7.38 -2.87 10.69
N LEU A 401 -6.34 -3.49 10.17
CA LEU A 401 -5.72 -4.66 10.74
C LEU A 401 -4.21 -4.43 10.72
N ILE A 402 -3.54 -4.62 11.84
CA ILE A 402 -2.09 -4.78 11.85
C ILE A 402 -1.76 -6.21 12.26
N VAL A 403 -0.87 -6.86 11.51
CA VAL A 403 -0.50 -8.26 11.74
C VAL A 403 0.97 -8.50 11.44
N GLU A 404 1.68 -9.25 12.29
CA GLU A 404 3.03 -9.72 12.00
C GLU A 404 2.95 -10.94 11.06
N LEU A 405 3.59 -10.89 9.89
CA LEU A 405 3.57 -11.99 8.91
C LEU A 405 4.97 -12.29 8.39
N ASN A 406 5.21 -13.55 8.02
CA ASN A 406 6.44 -13.99 7.39
C ASN A 406 6.24 -14.21 5.88
N THR A 407 6.89 -13.40 5.04
CA THR A 407 6.77 -13.51 3.57
C THR A 407 7.35 -14.78 2.98
N HIS A 408 8.15 -15.53 3.76
CA HIS A 408 8.71 -16.81 3.34
C HIS A 408 7.78 -18.01 3.60
N LEU A 409 6.62 -17.80 4.26
CA LEU A 409 5.63 -18.85 4.52
C LEU A 409 4.46 -18.75 3.54
N GLU A 410 4.13 -19.88 2.90
CA GLU A 410 3.04 -19.96 1.92
C GLU A 410 1.69 -19.64 2.57
N GLU A 411 1.47 -20.10 3.80
CA GLU A 411 0.25 -19.87 4.58
C GLU A 411 0.03 -18.38 4.86
N HIS A 412 1.10 -17.62 5.11
CA HIS A 412 1.02 -16.18 5.36
C HIS A 412 0.79 -15.41 4.06
N ASN A 413 1.40 -15.84 2.95
CA ASN A 413 1.12 -15.25 1.63
C ASN A 413 -0.35 -15.47 1.21
N ALA A 414 -0.90 -16.67 1.45
CA ALA A 414 -2.32 -16.96 1.19
C ALA A 414 -3.27 -16.09 2.06
N VAL A 415 -2.85 -15.74 3.27
CA VAL A 415 -3.57 -14.80 4.13
C VAL A 415 -3.56 -13.39 3.55
N ILE A 416 -2.43 -12.91 3.03
CA ILE A 416 -2.33 -11.59 2.39
C ILE A 416 -3.31 -11.50 1.22
N GLU A 417 -3.34 -12.53 0.36
CA GLU A 417 -4.29 -12.61 -0.76
C GLU A 417 -5.74 -12.63 -0.28
N MET A 418 -6.03 -13.36 0.80
CA MET A 418 -7.36 -13.41 1.41
C MET A 418 -7.79 -12.03 1.92
N LEU A 419 -6.93 -11.31 2.65
CA LEU A 419 -7.20 -9.97 3.16
C LEU A 419 -7.45 -8.98 2.01
N GLN A 420 -6.66 -9.05 0.95
CA GLN A 420 -6.88 -8.27 -0.27
C GLN A 420 -8.21 -8.60 -0.95
N SER A 421 -8.59 -9.88 -1.01
CA SER A 421 -9.85 -10.32 -1.61
C SER A 421 -11.08 -9.79 -0.88
N VAL A 422 -10.96 -9.51 0.42
CA VAL A 422 -12.02 -8.89 1.24
C VAL A 422 -11.87 -7.37 1.35
N GLY A 423 -11.00 -6.75 0.55
CA GLY A 423 -10.93 -5.28 0.41
C GLY A 423 -9.99 -4.56 1.37
N PHE A 424 -9.07 -5.26 2.03
CA PHE A 424 -7.95 -4.60 2.69
C PHE A 424 -6.84 -4.28 1.68
N THR A 425 -6.14 -3.18 1.89
CA THR A 425 -4.92 -2.82 1.17
C THR A 425 -3.80 -2.52 2.16
N PHE A 426 -2.55 -2.67 1.73
CA PHE A 426 -1.37 -2.34 2.53
C PHE A 426 -0.36 -1.59 1.65
N ASP A 427 0.54 -0.83 2.27
CA ASP A 427 1.64 -0.15 1.58
C ASP A 427 2.86 -1.10 1.48
N PRO A 428 3.29 -1.51 0.27
CA PRO A 428 4.47 -2.34 0.10
C PRO A 428 5.76 -1.71 0.63
N LEU A 429 5.85 -0.38 0.69
CA LEU A 429 7.02 0.32 1.25
C LEU A 429 7.07 0.21 2.77
N GLN A 430 5.93 0.38 3.45
CA GLN A 430 5.81 0.12 4.89
C GLN A 430 6.25 -1.30 5.21
N VAL A 431 5.71 -2.29 4.51
CA VAL A 431 6.08 -3.70 4.72
C VAL A 431 7.57 -3.92 4.48
N ARG A 432 8.12 -3.43 3.36
CA ARG A 432 9.56 -3.58 3.06
C ARG A 432 10.44 -2.94 4.15
N GLY A 433 10.00 -1.86 4.77
CA GLY A 433 10.68 -1.22 5.90
C GLY A 433 10.60 -2.04 7.19
N ALA A 434 9.45 -2.68 7.44
CA ALA A 434 9.20 -3.48 8.65
C ALA A 434 9.78 -4.90 8.59
N LEU A 435 10.02 -5.45 7.39
CA LEU A 435 10.60 -6.78 7.22
C LEU A 435 12.01 -6.86 7.80
N ARG A 436 12.22 -7.83 8.69
CA ARG A 436 13.54 -8.19 9.20
C ARG A 436 14.36 -8.82 8.10
N LYS A 437 15.55 -8.26 7.85
CA LYS A 437 16.40 -8.61 6.71
C LYS A 437 17.41 -9.73 7.00
N ASP A 438 17.69 -9.99 8.28
CA ASP A 438 18.71 -10.94 8.71
C ASP A 438 18.30 -11.58 10.06
N GLY A 439 18.92 -12.71 10.38
CA GLY A 439 18.78 -13.40 11.66
C GLY A 439 17.61 -14.38 11.71
N LEU A 440 17.27 -14.84 12.92
CA LEU A 440 16.26 -15.91 13.11
C LEU A 440 14.88 -15.55 12.57
N PHE A 441 14.54 -14.27 12.51
CA PHE A 441 13.24 -13.77 12.09
C PHE A 441 13.25 -13.17 10.68
N GLU A 442 14.23 -13.51 9.85
CA GLU A 442 14.30 -13.03 8.47
C GLU A 442 12.98 -13.29 7.70
N GLY A 443 12.47 -12.27 7.02
CA GLY A 443 11.20 -12.31 6.29
C GLY A 443 9.96 -12.05 7.15
N VAL A 444 10.09 -11.92 8.47
CA VAL A 444 9.01 -11.53 9.39
C VAL A 444 8.93 -10.00 9.48
N GLY A 445 7.73 -9.43 9.40
CA GLY A 445 7.50 -8.00 9.60
C GLY A 445 6.04 -7.64 9.84
N GLU A 446 5.80 -6.42 10.31
CA GLU A 446 4.46 -5.87 10.52
C GLU A 446 3.83 -5.46 9.19
N PHE A 447 2.62 -5.95 8.92
CA PHE A 447 1.77 -5.53 7.81
C PHE A 447 0.66 -4.64 8.34
N VAL A 448 0.65 -3.38 7.91
CA VAL A 448 -0.45 -2.46 8.20
C VAL A 448 -1.47 -2.52 7.06
N PHE A 449 -2.55 -3.24 7.31
CA PHE A 449 -3.70 -3.27 6.43
C PHE A 449 -4.69 -2.17 6.82
N SER A 450 -5.15 -1.44 5.80
CA SER A 450 -6.24 -0.49 5.92
C SER A 450 -7.37 -0.90 4.99
N ARG A 451 -8.60 -0.71 5.45
CA ARG A 451 -9.78 -0.74 4.61
C ARG A 451 -10.32 0.67 4.62
N ARG A 452 -10.28 1.35 3.47
CA ARG A 452 -11.00 2.63 3.34
C ARG A 452 -12.45 2.37 3.71
N SER A 453 -12.94 3.12 4.70
CA SER A 453 -14.31 3.03 5.19
C SER A 453 -15.29 2.95 4.02
N THR A 454 -15.89 1.78 3.83
CA THR A 454 -16.96 1.51 2.87
C THR A 454 -18.31 2.05 3.34
N ASN A 455 -18.37 2.71 4.51
CA ASN A 455 -19.57 3.42 5.00
C ASN A 455 -19.93 4.67 4.19
N THR A 456 -19.23 4.91 3.07
CA THR A 456 -19.46 6.07 2.22
C THR A 456 -19.96 5.69 0.84
N ILE A 457 -20.45 4.47 0.58
CA ILE A 457 -21.07 4.15 -0.72
C ILE A 457 -22.48 3.54 -0.54
N ASP A 458 -23.50 4.30 -0.96
CA ASP A 458 -24.90 3.87 -1.01
C ASP A 458 -25.25 3.42 -2.44
N PHE A 459 -25.31 2.10 -2.65
CA PHE A 459 -25.73 1.52 -3.92
C PHE A 459 -27.25 1.42 -4.03
N ASN A 460 -27.86 2.37 -4.73
CA ASN A 460 -29.29 2.39 -4.99
C ASN A 460 -29.70 1.26 -5.94
N LYS A 461 -30.52 0.33 -5.43
CA LYS A 461 -31.07 -0.80 -6.20
C LYS A 461 -32.30 -0.35 -6.98
N THR A 462 -32.10 0.31 -8.12
CA THR A 462 -33.24 0.75 -8.97
C THR A 462 -33.97 -0.39 -9.69
N PHE A 463 -33.38 -1.59 -9.74
CA PHE A 463 -33.91 -2.74 -10.46
C PHE A 463 -34.42 -3.78 -9.47
N LYS A 464 -35.65 -4.27 -9.63
CA LYS A 464 -36.14 -5.45 -8.88
C LYS A 464 -35.40 -6.68 -9.42
N ILE A 465 -34.23 -6.93 -8.84
CA ILE A 465 -33.44 -8.14 -9.10
C ILE A 465 -34.27 -9.33 -8.62
N GLY A 466 -34.69 -10.19 -9.56
CA GLY A 466 -35.31 -11.47 -9.21
C GLY A 466 -34.32 -12.30 -8.40
N VAL A 467 -34.78 -12.93 -7.32
CA VAL A 467 -33.93 -13.71 -6.41
C VAL A 467 -33.21 -14.82 -7.21
N PRO A 468 -31.87 -14.80 -7.35
CA PRO A 468 -31.17 -15.76 -8.20
C PRO A 468 -31.02 -17.13 -7.53
N ARG A 469 -30.65 -18.13 -8.34
CA ARG A 469 -29.79 -19.23 -7.90
C ARG A 469 -28.47 -18.64 -7.36
N GLN A 470 -28.45 -18.24 -6.09
CA GLN A 470 -27.37 -17.45 -5.47
C GLN A 470 -25.98 -18.08 -5.63
N GLN A 471 -25.89 -19.40 -5.79
CA GLN A 471 -24.62 -20.12 -5.87
C GLN A 471 -23.90 -19.91 -7.21
N GLN A 472 -24.57 -20.07 -8.36
CA GLN A 472 -23.91 -19.95 -9.68
C GLN A 472 -23.46 -18.50 -9.95
N GLY A 473 -24.33 -17.51 -9.69
CA GLY A 473 -23.97 -16.09 -9.84
C GLY A 473 -22.80 -15.67 -8.94
N ARG A 474 -22.71 -16.23 -7.73
CA ARG A 474 -21.55 -15.99 -6.83
C ARG A 474 -20.27 -16.63 -7.34
N LEU A 475 -20.34 -17.83 -7.92
CA LEU A 475 -19.17 -18.49 -8.53
C LEU A 475 -18.65 -17.70 -9.73
N VAL A 476 -19.55 -17.25 -10.61
CA VAL A 476 -19.21 -16.40 -11.76
C VAL A 476 -18.59 -15.08 -11.30
N MET A 477 -19.23 -14.41 -10.33
CA MET A 477 -18.69 -13.17 -9.75
C MET A 477 -17.28 -13.38 -9.19
N ASN A 478 -17.08 -14.40 -8.36
CA ASN A 478 -15.77 -14.68 -7.78
C ASN A 478 -14.72 -14.98 -8.86
N HIS A 479 -15.08 -15.70 -9.92
CA HIS A 479 -14.20 -15.92 -11.05
C HIS A 479 -13.80 -14.59 -11.71
N VAL A 480 -14.77 -13.76 -12.08
CA VAL A 480 -14.53 -12.43 -12.70
C VAL A 480 -13.63 -11.58 -11.80
N LEU A 481 -13.96 -11.47 -10.50
CA LEU A 481 -13.16 -10.70 -9.54
C LEU A 481 -11.73 -11.24 -9.41
N GLY A 482 -11.55 -12.57 -9.41
CA GLY A 482 -10.22 -13.20 -9.40
C GLY A 482 -9.39 -12.87 -10.65
N ARG A 483 -10.00 -12.94 -11.84
CA ARG A 483 -9.34 -12.57 -13.11
C ARG A 483 -8.92 -11.09 -13.12
N VAL A 484 -9.80 -10.21 -12.63
CA VAL A 484 -9.53 -8.76 -12.58
C VAL A 484 -8.50 -8.41 -11.50
N ALA A 485 -8.50 -9.11 -10.37
CA ALA A 485 -7.51 -8.91 -9.30
C ALA A 485 -6.08 -9.11 -9.84
N GLN A 486 -5.88 -10.19 -10.62
CA GLN A 486 -4.61 -10.55 -11.23
C GLN A 486 -4.21 -9.66 -12.43
N ALA A 487 -5.14 -8.91 -13.00
CA ALA A 487 -4.87 -8.08 -14.16
C ALA A 487 -4.04 -6.83 -13.81
N VAL A 488 -3.02 -6.56 -14.63
CA VAL A 488 -2.16 -5.39 -14.53
C VAL A 488 -2.86 -4.18 -15.13
N THR A 489 -2.89 -3.06 -14.39
CA THR A 489 -3.40 -1.78 -14.89
C THR A 489 -2.38 -1.16 -15.84
N THR A 490 -2.82 -0.83 -17.06
CA THR A 490 -2.02 -0.01 -17.97
C THR A 490 -2.25 1.45 -17.65
N GLU A 491 -1.19 2.20 -17.34
CA GLU A 491 -1.28 3.60 -16.89
C GLU A 491 -1.47 4.62 -18.02
N GLN A 492 -1.01 4.29 -19.22
CA GLN A 492 -0.90 5.21 -20.35
C GLN A 492 -1.76 4.73 -21.53
N PRO A 493 -2.52 5.62 -22.21
CA PRO A 493 -2.56 7.08 -22.03
C PRO A 493 -3.40 7.56 -20.83
N PHE A 494 -4.10 6.64 -20.19
CA PHE A 494 -4.82 6.79 -18.93
C PHE A 494 -4.95 5.39 -18.30
N PRO A 495 -5.30 5.26 -17.00
CA PRO A 495 -5.47 3.95 -16.35
C PRO A 495 -6.59 3.11 -16.99
N TYR A 496 -6.27 1.92 -17.51
CA TYR A 496 -7.26 0.95 -17.97
C TYR A 496 -6.79 -0.51 -17.76
N LEU A 497 -7.74 -1.43 -17.74
CA LEU A 497 -7.56 -2.88 -17.62
C LEU A 497 -8.03 -3.58 -18.89
N VAL A 498 -7.26 -4.56 -19.35
CA VAL A 498 -7.69 -5.54 -20.34
C VAL A 498 -7.58 -6.92 -19.71
N VAL A 499 -8.68 -7.67 -19.69
CA VAL A 499 -8.75 -8.99 -19.05
C VAL A 499 -9.30 -9.99 -20.06
N ASP A 500 -8.48 -11.00 -20.38
CA ASP A 500 -8.86 -12.15 -21.19
C ASP A 500 -9.50 -13.23 -20.34
N ASP A 501 -10.38 -14.02 -20.94
CA ASP A 501 -11.13 -15.07 -20.28
C ASP A 501 -11.78 -14.56 -18.99
N VAL A 502 -12.50 -13.43 -19.09
CA VAL A 502 -13.04 -12.73 -17.91
C VAL A 502 -14.18 -13.52 -17.26
N PHE A 503 -14.96 -14.25 -18.06
CA PHE A 503 -15.99 -15.19 -17.60
C PHE A 503 -15.52 -16.64 -17.72
N PRO A 504 -16.07 -17.56 -16.91
CA PRO A 504 -15.99 -18.99 -17.19
C PRO A 504 -16.45 -19.29 -18.63
N SER A 505 -15.78 -20.21 -19.33
CA SER A 505 -16.02 -20.46 -20.75
C SER A 505 -17.43 -20.97 -21.06
N ASP A 506 -17.98 -21.80 -20.18
CA ASP A 506 -19.37 -22.27 -20.20
C ASP A 506 -20.36 -21.12 -20.01
N TYR A 507 -20.11 -20.23 -19.04
CA TYR A 507 -20.95 -19.06 -18.81
C TYR A 507 -20.87 -18.06 -19.97
N TYR A 508 -19.71 -17.88 -20.59
CA TYR A 508 -19.58 -17.06 -21.79
C TYR A 508 -20.39 -17.63 -22.96
N ALA A 509 -20.41 -18.96 -23.13
CA ALA A 509 -21.26 -19.61 -24.13
C ALA A 509 -22.77 -19.35 -23.85
N GLU A 510 -23.20 -19.44 -22.58
CA GLU A 510 -24.56 -19.08 -22.18
C GLU A 510 -24.88 -17.61 -22.48
N MET A 511 -23.93 -16.68 -22.24
CA MET A 511 -24.12 -15.26 -22.59
C MET A 511 -24.36 -15.04 -24.09
N LEU A 512 -23.66 -15.80 -24.95
CA LEU A 512 -23.84 -15.72 -26.40
C LEU A 512 -25.18 -16.31 -26.85
N GLU A 513 -25.64 -17.40 -26.24
CA GLU A 513 -26.94 -18.01 -26.52
C GLU A 513 -28.11 -17.09 -26.11
N HIS A 514 -27.96 -16.39 -24.99
CA HIS A 514 -28.97 -15.49 -24.45
C HIS A 514 -28.84 -14.04 -24.98
N PHE A 515 -27.89 -13.76 -25.88
CA PHE A 515 -27.78 -12.43 -26.47
C PHE A 515 -29.02 -12.14 -27.35
N PRO A 516 -29.63 -10.94 -27.25
CA PRO A 516 -30.85 -10.60 -28.00
C PRO A 516 -30.66 -10.71 -29.52
N THR A 517 -31.71 -11.19 -30.21
CA THR A 517 -31.73 -11.20 -31.67
C THR A 517 -31.86 -9.78 -32.23
N PRO A 518 -31.35 -9.48 -33.45
CA PRO A 518 -31.42 -8.16 -34.06
C PRO A 518 -32.79 -7.47 -33.98
N ASP A 519 -33.88 -8.22 -34.21
CA ASP A 519 -35.26 -7.70 -34.17
C ASP A 519 -35.72 -7.26 -32.77
N SER A 520 -35.05 -7.77 -31.72
CA SER A 520 -35.35 -7.44 -30.33
C SER A 520 -34.60 -6.20 -29.86
N LEU A 521 -33.55 -5.75 -30.56
CA LEU A 521 -32.87 -4.49 -30.23
C LEU A 521 -33.58 -3.30 -30.89
N ARG A 522 -33.29 -2.08 -30.46
CA ARG A 522 -33.75 -0.84 -31.13
C ARG A 522 -32.67 0.23 -31.14
N PRO A 523 -32.72 1.20 -32.07
CA PRO A 523 -31.79 2.31 -32.08
C PRO A 523 -31.72 3.02 -30.72
N ILE A 524 -30.51 3.37 -30.26
CA ILE A 524 -30.33 4.01 -28.96
C ILE A 524 -31.06 5.36 -28.84
N GLY A 525 -31.23 6.09 -29.95
CA GLY A 525 -32.02 7.32 -30.01
C GLY A 525 -33.48 7.14 -29.58
N ASP A 526 -34.06 5.96 -29.83
CA ASP A 526 -35.45 5.65 -29.47
C ASP A 526 -35.63 5.38 -27.97
N THR A 527 -34.54 5.16 -27.24
CA THR A 527 -34.56 4.89 -25.80
C THR A 527 -34.63 6.14 -24.93
N LYS A 528 -34.59 7.33 -25.53
CA LYS A 528 -34.49 8.64 -24.84
C LYS A 528 -33.21 8.84 -24.02
N ARG A 529 -32.23 7.92 -24.09
CA ARG A 529 -30.90 8.09 -23.45
C ARG A 529 -30.02 9.10 -24.17
N VAL A 530 -30.22 9.24 -25.47
CA VAL A 530 -29.50 10.18 -26.36
C VAL A 530 -30.51 10.86 -27.29
N PRO A 531 -30.15 11.97 -27.95
CA PRO A 531 -31.01 12.57 -28.97
C PRO A 531 -31.41 11.55 -30.05
N VAL A 532 -32.62 11.66 -30.59
CA VAL A 532 -33.22 10.68 -31.52
C VAL A 532 -32.33 10.38 -32.73
N ASP A 533 -31.63 11.39 -33.26
CA ASP A 533 -30.76 11.24 -34.42
C ASP A 533 -29.33 10.78 -34.10
N ALA A 534 -28.99 10.58 -32.83
CA ALA A 534 -27.65 10.21 -32.40
C ALA A 534 -27.43 8.69 -32.49
N TYR A 535 -26.35 8.28 -33.16
CA TYR A 535 -25.89 6.88 -33.27
C TYR A 535 -26.96 5.92 -33.81
N ARG A 536 -27.50 6.21 -35.00
CA ARG A 536 -28.53 5.38 -35.64
C ARG A 536 -28.09 3.93 -35.85
N GLU A 537 -26.78 3.71 -35.96
CA GLU A 537 -26.14 2.42 -36.16
C GLU A 537 -25.90 1.63 -34.86
N ARG A 538 -26.29 2.19 -33.69
CA ARG A 538 -26.20 1.53 -32.39
C ARG A 538 -27.56 1.04 -31.94
N ASN A 539 -27.74 -0.29 -31.95
CA ASN A 539 -28.94 -0.93 -31.44
C ASN A 539 -28.72 -1.48 -30.03
N VAL A 540 -29.70 -1.34 -29.15
CA VAL A 540 -29.56 -1.67 -27.73
C VAL A 540 -30.77 -2.38 -27.12
N VAL A 541 -30.52 -3.04 -25.99
CA VAL A 541 -31.52 -3.41 -24.97
C VAL A 541 -31.00 -2.90 -23.63
N LEU A 542 -31.75 -2.02 -22.97
CA LEU A 542 -31.38 -1.47 -21.66
C LEU A 542 -31.78 -2.43 -20.53
N PHE A 543 -31.06 -2.41 -19.42
CA PHE A 543 -31.43 -3.19 -18.23
C PHE A 543 -32.58 -2.50 -17.46
N THR A 544 -33.77 -2.59 -18.03
CA THR A 544 -35.02 -2.00 -17.50
C THR A 544 -36.17 -2.96 -17.76
N ASP A 545 -37.22 -2.93 -16.93
CA ASP A 545 -38.39 -3.79 -17.11
C ASP A 545 -39.09 -3.56 -18.46
N GLU A 546 -39.13 -2.31 -18.92
CA GLU A 546 -39.69 -1.91 -20.23
C GLU A 546 -38.91 -2.53 -21.39
N GLU A 547 -37.59 -2.42 -21.42
CA GLU A 547 -36.79 -3.02 -22.50
C GLU A 547 -36.76 -4.54 -22.42
N PHE A 548 -36.79 -5.11 -21.21
CA PHE A 548 -36.77 -6.56 -21.04
C PHE A 548 -38.05 -7.22 -21.55
N SER A 549 -39.18 -6.50 -21.66
CA SER A 549 -40.38 -7.06 -22.30
C SER A 549 -40.23 -7.31 -23.80
N ARG A 550 -39.14 -6.82 -24.43
CA ARG A 550 -38.85 -7.01 -25.87
C ARG A 550 -38.02 -8.27 -26.16
N ILE A 551 -37.46 -8.90 -25.13
CA ILE A 551 -36.65 -10.13 -25.24
C ILE A 551 -37.40 -11.32 -24.64
N THR A 552 -36.98 -12.54 -24.97
CA THR A 552 -37.70 -13.76 -24.54
C THR A 552 -37.66 -13.92 -23.01
N PRO A 553 -38.65 -14.59 -22.40
CA PRO A 553 -38.65 -14.82 -20.95
C PRO A 553 -37.39 -15.51 -20.41
N ASP A 554 -36.75 -16.34 -21.25
CA ASP A 554 -35.51 -17.03 -20.92
C ASP A 554 -34.32 -16.06 -20.90
N GLN A 555 -34.19 -15.21 -21.93
CA GLN A 555 -33.22 -14.11 -21.95
C GLN A 555 -33.42 -13.15 -20.78
N GLN A 556 -34.67 -12.81 -20.45
CA GLN A 556 -34.97 -11.96 -19.28
C GLN A 556 -34.46 -12.60 -18.00
N ARG A 557 -34.67 -13.90 -17.79
CA ARG A 557 -34.21 -14.61 -16.59
C ARG A 557 -32.69 -14.53 -16.47
N PHE A 558 -31.97 -14.90 -17.53
CA PHE A 558 -30.51 -14.86 -17.57
C PHE A 558 -29.95 -13.46 -17.27
N TRP A 559 -30.42 -12.43 -17.98
CA TRP A 559 -29.89 -11.07 -17.81
C TRP A 559 -30.30 -10.43 -16.47
N ARG A 560 -31.42 -10.82 -15.86
CA ARG A 560 -31.77 -10.42 -14.49
C ARG A 560 -30.84 -11.06 -13.45
N GLU A 561 -30.50 -12.33 -13.62
CA GLU A 561 -29.53 -13.00 -12.75
C GLU A 561 -28.14 -12.39 -12.89
N PHE A 562 -27.71 -12.13 -14.14
CA PHE A 562 -26.48 -11.41 -14.45
C PHE A 562 -26.41 -10.05 -13.73
N ALA A 563 -27.47 -9.24 -13.87
CA ALA A 563 -27.57 -7.95 -13.18
C ALA A 563 -27.52 -8.10 -11.65
N GLY A 564 -28.06 -9.19 -11.11
CA GLY A 564 -28.14 -9.43 -9.68
C GLY A 564 -26.80 -9.51 -8.97
N TRP A 565 -25.83 -10.22 -9.55
CA TRP A 565 -24.50 -10.31 -8.97
C TRP A 565 -23.58 -9.17 -9.43
N MET A 566 -23.74 -8.67 -10.67
CA MET A 566 -22.93 -7.54 -11.18
C MET A 566 -23.25 -6.23 -10.46
N TYR A 567 -24.45 -6.08 -9.89
CA TYR A 567 -24.84 -4.92 -9.08
C TYR A 567 -24.82 -5.19 -7.58
N SER A 568 -24.16 -6.27 -7.16
CA SER A 568 -23.90 -6.51 -5.75
C SER A 568 -22.90 -5.49 -5.21
N ASP A 569 -23.05 -5.13 -3.93
CA ASP A 569 -22.13 -4.21 -3.26
C ASP A 569 -20.70 -4.74 -3.32
N GLN A 570 -20.51 -6.07 -3.25
CA GLN A 570 -19.21 -6.72 -3.38
C GLN A 570 -18.55 -6.41 -4.74
N PHE A 571 -19.27 -6.63 -5.85
CA PHE A 571 -18.73 -6.41 -7.19
C PHE A 571 -18.42 -4.93 -7.44
N LEU A 572 -19.36 -4.04 -7.11
CA LEU A 572 -19.20 -2.61 -7.36
C LEU A 572 -18.09 -2.01 -6.50
N ASN A 573 -18.01 -2.37 -5.21
CA ASN A 573 -16.94 -1.93 -4.32
C ASN A 573 -15.58 -2.39 -4.81
N PHE A 574 -15.45 -3.65 -5.26
CA PHE A 574 -14.17 -4.16 -5.76
C PHE A 574 -13.59 -3.29 -6.87
N PHE A 575 -14.40 -2.85 -7.84
CA PHE A 575 -13.92 -2.01 -8.94
C PHE A 575 -13.64 -0.56 -8.53
N VAL A 576 -14.41 0.00 -7.58
CA VAL A 576 -14.09 1.30 -6.99
C VAL A 576 -12.73 1.23 -6.29
N GLN A 577 -12.43 0.13 -5.59
CA GLN A 577 -11.14 -0.07 -4.92
C GLN A 577 -10.00 -0.33 -5.92
N LYS A 578 -10.22 -1.16 -6.95
CA LYS A 578 -9.21 -1.46 -8.00
C LYS A 578 -8.71 -0.19 -8.70
N PHE A 579 -9.57 0.82 -8.83
CA PHE A 579 -9.21 2.12 -9.41
C PHE A 579 -9.13 3.26 -8.39
N ALA A 580 -9.07 2.96 -7.08
CA ALA A 580 -9.17 3.97 -6.02
C ALA A 580 -8.20 5.12 -6.24
N LEU A 581 -6.91 4.82 -6.47
CA LEU A 581 -5.83 5.79 -6.69
C LEU A 581 -6.17 6.85 -7.75
N TYR A 582 -6.86 6.46 -8.83
CA TYR A 582 -7.21 7.37 -9.94
C TYR A 582 -8.55 8.07 -9.74
N LEU A 583 -9.38 7.53 -8.84
CA LEU A 583 -10.70 8.05 -8.52
C LEU A 583 -10.67 9.02 -7.33
N GLU A 584 -9.66 8.98 -6.46
CA GLU A 584 -9.65 9.74 -5.19
C GLU A 584 -9.98 11.24 -5.36
N PRO A 585 -9.31 12.00 -6.25
CA PRO A 585 -9.57 13.43 -6.39
C PRO A 585 -11.01 13.74 -6.84
N ARG A 586 -11.67 12.75 -7.45
CA ARG A 586 -13.05 12.86 -7.89
C ARG A 586 -14.04 12.37 -6.83
N LEU A 587 -13.70 11.31 -6.10
CA LEU A 587 -14.50 10.81 -4.99
C LEU A 587 -14.61 11.87 -3.89
N ASP A 588 -13.51 12.54 -3.56
CA ASP A 588 -13.51 13.63 -2.57
C ASP A 588 -14.47 14.76 -2.97
N ARG A 589 -14.49 15.15 -4.25
CA ARG A 589 -15.44 16.14 -4.79
C ARG A 589 -16.88 15.67 -4.72
N ILE A 590 -17.14 14.41 -5.12
CA ILE A 590 -18.50 13.84 -5.11
C ILE A 590 -19.06 13.73 -3.70
N MET A 591 -18.20 13.36 -2.75
CA MET A 591 -18.57 13.06 -1.36
C MET A 591 -18.43 14.28 -0.44
N ALA A 592 -18.03 15.45 -0.95
CA ALA A 592 -17.78 16.65 -0.15
C ALA A 592 -19.00 17.12 0.67
N ALA A 593 -20.23 16.85 0.19
CA ALA A 593 -21.45 17.36 0.81
C ALA A 593 -21.96 16.51 1.98
N ASP A 594 -22.02 15.19 1.81
CA ASP A 594 -22.66 14.26 2.77
C ASP A 594 -21.75 13.10 3.18
N GLY A 595 -20.51 13.05 2.67
CA GLY A 595 -19.58 11.97 2.92
C GLY A 595 -20.01 10.64 2.30
N VAL A 596 -21.00 10.60 1.39
CA VAL A 596 -21.55 9.36 0.82
C VAL A 596 -21.64 9.44 -0.70
N LEU A 597 -20.89 8.57 -1.40
CA LEU A 597 -21.09 8.26 -2.80
C LEU A 597 -22.39 7.48 -2.97
N LYS A 598 -23.39 8.12 -3.57
CA LYS A 598 -24.61 7.46 -4.03
C LYS A 598 -24.34 6.96 -5.44
N ALA A 599 -24.43 5.65 -5.67
CA ALA A 599 -24.15 5.06 -6.97
C ALA A 599 -25.13 3.95 -7.32
N ARG A 600 -25.12 3.51 -8.59
CA ARG A 600 -25.84 2.32 -9.05
C ARG A 600 -25.15 1.70 -10.26
N GLY A 601 -25.40 0.42 -10.51
CA GLY A 601 -25.07 -0.18 -11.79
C GLY A 601 -25.99 0.28 -12.91
N ASP A 602 -25.46 0.37 -14.13
CA ASP A 602 -26.20 0.77 -15.33
C ASP A 602 -25.62 0.07 -16.58
N ALA A 603 -26.33 -0.95 -17.08
CA ALA A 603 -25.90 -1.75 -18.23
C ALA A 603 -26.88 -1.73 -19.40
N LEU A 604 -26.32 -2.05 -20.56
CA LEU A 604 -27.01 -2.20 -21.83
C LEU A 604 -26.30 -3.24 -22.69
N LEU A 605 -27.10 -4.08 -23.35
CA LEU A 605 -26.64 -4.94 -24.44
C LEU A 605 -26.63 -4.10 -25.70
N VAL A 606 -25.55 -4.18 -26.46
CA VAL A 606 -25.30 -3.31 -27.61
C VAL A 606 -24.92 -4.16 -28.80
N ASN A 607 -25.47 -3.80 -29.96
CA ASN A 607 -25.04 -4.29 -31.26
C ASN A 607 -24.77 -3.08 -32.16
N ASP A 608 -23.49 -2.73 -32.30
CA ASP A 608 -23.05 -1.67 -33.22
C ASP A 608 -22.97 -2.24 -34.65
N GLN A 609 -23.49 -1.50 -35.64
CA GLN A 609 -23.56 -1.92 -37.04
C GLN A 609 -22.53 -1.20 -37.92
N THR A 610 -22.43 -1.62 -39.19
CA THR A 610 -21.64 -0.91 -40.22
C THR A 610 -21.95 0.59 -40.21
N ASN A 611 -20.91 1.42 -40.37
CA ASN A 611 -20.89 2.88 -40.24
C ASN A 611 -20.96 3.44 -38.82
N TYR A 612 -21.18 2.62 -37.78
CA TYR A 612 -21.06 3.10 -36.41
C TYR A 612 -19.66 3.69 -36.16
N ALA A 613 -19.62 4.84 -35.50
CA ALA A 613 -18.40 5.50 -35.08
C ALA A 613 -18.67 6.38 -33.86
N ILE A 614 -17.68 6.50 -32.98
CA ILE A 614 -17.74 7.45 -31.86
C ILE A 614 -16.35 8.05 -31.66
N GLY A 615 -16.27 9.39 -31.69
CA GLY A 615 -15.00 10.11 -31.56
C GLY A 615 -14.41 10.02 -30.15
N PRO A 616 -13.14 10.44 -29.96
CA PRO A 616 -12.52 10.56 -28.65
C PRO A 616 -13.39 11.31 -27.63
N HIS A 617 -13.61 10.72 -26.47
CA HIS A 617 -14.39 11.30 -25.36
C HIS A 617 -14.01 10.68 -24.01
N THR A 618 -14.35 11.34 -22.91
CA THR A 618 -14.02 10.94 -21.52
C THR A 618 -15.22 10.39 -20.75
N ASP A 619 -16.23 9.92 -21.46
CA ASP A 619 -17.53 9.49 -20.89
C ASP A 619 -18.34 10.64 -20.23
N ALA A 620 -19.60 10.34 -19.92
CA ALA A 620 -20.48 11.32 -19.27
C ALA A 620 -20.08 11.54 -17.79
N PRO A 621 -20.25 12.75 -17.23
CA PRO A 621 -19.84 13.07 -15.86
C PRO A 621 -20.48 12.21 -14.76
N HIS A 622 -21.60 11.56 -15.03
CA HIS A 622 -22.27 10.66 -14.10
C HIS A 622 -21.66 9.24 -14.06
N ARG A 623 -20.70 8.88 -14.91
CA ARG A 623 -20.04 7.56 -14.87
C ARG A 623 -18.82 7.59 -13.96
N LEU A 624 -18.63 6.59 -13.11
CA LEU A 624 -17.47 6.45 -12.23
C LEU A 624 -16.45 5.47 -12.81
N VAL A 625 -16.92 4.28 -13.19
CA VAL A 625 -16.13 3.21 -13.83
C VAL A 625 -16.95 2.65 -14.99
N THR A 626 -16.29 2.41 -16.12
CA THR A 626 -16.91 1.88 -17.35
C THR A 626 -16.38 0.47 -17.60
N PHE A 627 -17.27 -0.43 -18.02
CA PHE A 627 -16.97 -1.81 -18.39
C PHE A 627 -17.46 -2.08 -19.81
N LEU A 628 -16.58 -2.60 -20.65
CA LEU A 628 -16.87 -3.01 -22.01
C LEU A 628 -16.52 -4.50 -22.13
N PHE A 629 -17.54 -5.36 -22.05
CA PHE A 629 -17.40 -6.79 -22.27
C PHE A 629 -17.62 -7.10 -23.75
N TYR A 630 -16.60 -7.61 -24.41
CA TYR A 630 -16.64 -7.98 -25.81
C TYR A 630 -17.25 -9.37 -25.94
N LEU A 631 -18.32 -9.48 -26.75
CA LEU A 631 -19.07 -10.72 -26.93
C LEU A 631 -19.02 -11.29 -28.37
N PRO A 632 -17.91 -11.19 -29.14
CA PRO A 632 -17.85 -11.83 -30.44
C PRO A 632 -17.80 -13.36 -30.29
N LYS A 633 -18.36 -14.08 -31.27
CA LYS A 633 -18.32 -15.55 -31.29
C LYS A 633 -16.90 -16.10 -31.48
N ASP A 634 -16.07 -15.35 -32.21
CA ASP A 634 -14.71 -15.73 -32.57
C ASP A 634 -13.83 -14.47 -32.78
N ALA A 635 -12.58 -14.66 -33.18
CA ALA A 635 -11.62 -13.58 -33.38
C ALA A 635 -11.72 -12.88 -34.75
N SER A 636 -12.77 -13.13 -35.54
CA SER A 636 -12.92 -12.59 -36.91
C SER A 636 -13.17 -11.09 -36.98
N MET A 637 -13.49 -10.45 -35.84
CA MET A 637 -13.77 -9.02 -35.71
C MET A 637 -12.74 -8.28 -34.86
N ARG A 638 -11.55 -8.87 -34.63
CA ARG A 638 -10.53 -8.35 -33.70
C ARG A 638 -10.16 -6.88 -33.90
N GLU A 639 -10.24 -6.38 -35.13
CA GLU A 639 -9.93 -5.01 -35.50
C GLU A 639 -10.98 -3.98 -35.03
N LEU A 640 -12.19 -4.43 -34.70
CA LEU A 640 -13.34 -3.58 -34.33
C LEU A 640 -13.33 -3.22 -32.84
N GLY A 641 -12.14 -3.10 -32.27
CA GLY A 641 -11.92 -2.81 -30.86
C GLY A 641 -12.33 -1.41 -30.42
N THR A 642 -12.12 -1.13 -29.14
CA THR A 642 -12.20 0.23 -28.60
C THR A 642 -10.82 0.86 -28.68
N SER A 643 -10.72 2.01 -29.30
CA SER A 643 -9.48 2.78 -29.40
C SER A 643 -9.31 3.66 -28.17
N VAL A 644 -8.07 3.74 -27.68
CA VAL A 644 -7.64 4.64 -26.61
C VAL A 644 -6.72 5.71 -27.18
N TYR A 645 -6.90 6.95 -26.74
CA TYR A 645 -6.30 8.12 -27.35
C TYR A 645 -5.50 8.92 -26.33
N ARG A 646 -4.46 9.60 -26.81
CA ARG A 646 -3.74 10.65 -26.09
C ARG A 646 -4.02 11.97 -26.81
N PRO A 647 -4.43 13.05 -26.12
CA PRO A 647 -4.54 14.35 -26.76
C PRO A 647 -3.15 14.84 -27.20
N LYS A 648 -3.07 15.43 -28.39
CA LYS A 648 -1.81 16.00 -28.91
C LYS A 648 -1.34 17.21 -28.10
N ASP A 649 -2.29 17.96 -27.53
CA ASP A 649 -2.01 18.96 -26.50
C ASP A 649 -2.01 18.26 -25.13
N PRO A 650 -0.85 18.16 -24.45
CA PRO A 650 -0.77 17.53 -23.13
C PRO A 650 -1.59 18.26 -22.05
N ALA A 651 -1.89 19.55 -22.23
CA ALA A 651 -2.72 20.32 -21.30
C ALA A 651 -4.22 20.03 -21.47
N PHE A 652 -4.63 19.44 -22.59
CA PHE A 652 -6.04 19.20 -22.88
C PHE A 652 -6.67 18.20 -21.92
N THR A 653 -7.81 18.59 -21.36
CA THR A 653 -8.64 17.79 -20.44
C THR A 653 -10.11 17.98 -20.80
N CYS A 654 -10.94 16.96 -20.53
CA CYS A 654 -12.37 17.02 -20.78
C CYS A 654 -13.15 16.38 -19.62
N TRP A 655 -13.99 17.17 -18.96
CA TRP A 655 -14.85 16.67 -17.87
C TRP A 655 -15.99 15.78 -18.34
N GLY A 656 -16.48 16.01 -19.56
CA GLY A 656 -17.57 15.29 -20.22
C GLY A 656 -18.31 16.19 -21.21
N GLY A 657 -19.03 15.58 -22.17
CA GLY A 657 -19.50 16.28 -23.37
C GLY A 657 -18.36 16.52 -24.38
N PRO A 658 -18.63 17.22 -25.50
CA PRO A 658 -18.84 16.59 -26.80
C PRO A 658 -17.73 15.61 -27.25
N HIS A 659 -18.06 14.73 -28.20
CA HIS A 659 -17.06 13.93 -28.88
C HIS A 659 -16.14 14.84 -29.70
N HIS A 660 -14.84 14.56 -29.63
CA HIS A 660 -13.84 15.40 -30.28
C HIS A 660 -13.45 14.84 -31.65
N ALA A 661 -12.90 15.72 -32.49
CA ALA A 661 -12.36 15.32 -33.80
C ALA A 661 -11.04 14.56 -33.60
N ARG A 662 -10.84 13.49 -34.37
CA ARG A 662 -9.70 12.57 -34.20
C ARG A 662 -8.36 13.24 -34.52
N GLU A 663 -8.33 14.30 -35.35
CA GLU A 663 -7.09 14.99 -35.69
C GLU A 663 -6.35 15.61 -34.49
N PHE A 664 -7.05 15.88 -33.38
CA PHE A 664 -6.48 16.43 -32.15
C PHE A 664 -5.87 15.38 -31.22
N PHE A 665 -5.89 14.10 -31.61
CA PHE A 665 -5.48 12.99 -30.77
C PHE A 665 -4.53 12.06 -31.49
N ASP A 666 -3.60 11.48 -30.74
CA ASP A 666 -2.83 10.32 -31.15
C ASP A 666 -3.57 9.06 -30.70
N ARG A 667 -3.84 8.17 -31.65
CA ARG A 667 -4.40 6.86 -31.35
C ARG A 667 -3.29 5.96 -30.82
N VAL A 668 -3.25 5.76 -29.51
CA VAL A 668 -2.19 5.02 -28.83
C VAL A 668 -2.35 3.53 -29.03
N ASN A 669 -3.58 3.01 -28.88
CA ASN A 669 -3.86 1.60 -29.06
C ASN A 669 -5.32 1.38 -29.47
N THR A 670 -5.63 0.23 -30.05
CA THR A 670 -7.00 -0.28 -30.22
C THR A 670 -7.07 -1.66 -29.57
N ILE A 671 -7.84 -1.76 -28.49
CA ILE A 671 -7.96 -3.00 -27.73
C ILE A 671 -8.73 -4.00 -28.57
N GLU A 672 -8.06 -5.06 -29.03
CA GLU A 672 -8.65 -6.01 -29.98
C GLU A 672 -9.97 -6.58 -29.46
N PHE A 673 -10.96 -6.66 -30.34
CA PHE A 673 -12.30 -7.16 -30.07
C PHE A 673 -12.32 -8.69 -30.11
N LEU A 674 -11.71 -9.32 -29.10
CA LEU A 674 -11.64 -10.77 -28.95
C LEU A 674 -12.76 -11.33 -28.06
N PRO A 675 -13.10 -12.64 -28.20
CA PRO A 675 -14.08 -13.29 -27.34
C PRO A 675 -13.70 -13.20 -25.86
N ASN A 676 -14.71 -13.07 -25.00
CA ASN A 676 -14.58 -13.15 -23.54
C ASN A 676 -13.54 -12.17 -22.95
N ARG A 677 -13.45 -10.98 -23.54
CA ARG A 677 -12.52 -9.92 -23.13
C ARG A 677 -13.25 -8.77 -22.46
N LEU A 678 -12.72 -8.32 -21.33
CA LEU A 678 -13.13 -7.10 -20.65
C LEU A 678 -12.12 -5.98 -20.90
N LEU A 679 -12.60 -4.82 -21.34
CA LEU A 679 -11.92 -3.53 -21.18
C LEU A 679 -12.64 -2.74 -20.07
N SER A 680 -11.92 -2.34 -19.02
CA SER A 680 -12.47 -1.54 -17.91
C SER A 680 -11.57 -0.36 -17.57
N PHE A 681 -12.15 0.79 -17.24
CA PHE A 681 -11.38 1.99 -16.90
C PHE A 681 -12.20 2.95 -16.00
N PRO A 682 -11.52 3.73 -15.13
CA PRO A 682 -12.16 4.79 -14.38
C PRO A 682 -12.39 6.00 -15.28
N LYS A 683 -13.50 6.71 -15.05
CA LYS A 683 -13.74 8.00 -15.69
C LYS A 683 -12.83 9.03 -15.05
N THR A 684 -11.91 9.56 -15.85
CA THR A 684 -11.03 10.70 -15.53
C THR A 684 -11.25 11.82 -16.54
N GLU A 685 -10.58 12.96 -16.38
CA GLU A 685 -10.62 14.05 -17.38
C GLU A 685 -9.75 13.75 -18.62
N ARG A 686 -9.09 12.58 -18.64
CA ARG A 686 -8.14 12.17 -19.67
C ARG A 686 -8.40 10.77 -20.22
N SER A 687 -9.48 10.11 -19.79
CA SER A 687 -9.87 8.77 -20.24
C SER A 687 -10.45 8.77 -21.66
N PHE A 688 -9.71 9.32 -22.63
CA PHE A 688 -10.13 9.51 -24.01
C PHE A 688 -10.17 8.18 -24.76
N HIS A 689 -11.37 7.75 -25.11
CA HIS A 689 -11.61 6.52 -25.85
C HIS A 689 -12.67 6.73 -26.93
N GLY A 690 -12.80 5.77 -27.85
CA GLY A 690 -13.73 5.84 -28.95
C GLY A 690 -13.75 4.56 -29.79
N VAL A 691 -14.57 4.57 -30.85
CA VAL A 691 -14.66 3.46 -31.81
C VAL A 691 -14.45 4.05 -33.20
N GLU A 692 -13.50 3.49 -33.92
CA GLU A 692 -13.26 3.86 -35.31
C GLU A 692 -14.45 3.52 -36.19
N GLN A 693 -14.60 4.25 -37.30
CA GLN A 693 -15.71 3.99 -38.20
C GLN A 693 -15.66 2.56 -38.73
N ILE A 694 -16.74 1.81 -38.52
CA ILE A 694 -16.86 0.43 -38.96
C ILE A 694 -17.12 0.42 -40.47
N MET A 695 -16.05 0.30 -41.26
CA MET A 695 -16.12 0.28 -42.73
C MET A 695 -16.50 -1.09 -43.31
N ARG A 696 -16.37 -2.16 -42.52
CA ARG A 696 -16.70 -3.51 -42.95
C ARG A 696 -18.22 -3.64 -43.13
N ALA A 697 -18.64 -4.16 -44.28
CA ALA A 697 -20.05 -4.37 -44.60
C ALA A 697 -20.67 -5.48 -43.74
N ASN A 698 -21.95 -5.33 -43.40
CA ASN A 698 -22.77 -6.30 -42.67
C ASN A 698 -22.19 -6.72 -41.31
N VAL A 699 -21.59 -5.77 -40.58
CA VAL A 699 -21.07 -6.01 -39.24
C VAL A 699 -22.19 -6.02 -38.21
N ASN A 700 -22.11 -6.97 -37.29
CA ASN A 700 -22.80 -6.95 -36.01
C ASN A 700 -21.76 -7.07 -34.92
N ARG A 701 -21.58 -6.02 -34.12
CA ARG A 701 -20.57 -5.94 -33.06
C ARG A 701 -21.25 -6.05 -31.69
N PRO A 702 -21.43 -7.29 -31.15
CA PRO A 702 -22.11 -7.51 -29.88
C PRO A 702 -21.20 -7.20 -28.69
N LEU A 703 -21.64 -6.31 -27.82
CA LEU A 703 -20.97 -6.00 -26.57
C LEU A 703 -21.97 -5.76 -25.45
N LEU A 704 -21.55 -6.04 -24.23
CA LEU A 704 -22.24 -5.60 -23.03
C LEU A 704 -21.48 -4.41 -22.46
N ILE A 705 -22.14 -3.26 -22.41
CA ILE A 705 -21.62 -2.08 -21.72
C ILE A 705 -22.26 -2.07 -20.33
N ASN A 706 -21.44 -1.97 -19.29
CA ASN A 706 -21.90 -1.69 -17.94
C ASN A 706 -21.15 -0.47 -17.39
N ASN A 707 -21.73 0.21 -16.41
CA ASN A 707 -21.10 1.34 -15.74
C ASN A 707 -21.48 1.39 -14.26
N ILE A 708 -20.60 1.92 -13.42
CA ILE A 708 -20.96 2.43 -12.11
C ILE A 708 -21.39 3.89 -12.30
N ARG A 709 -22.65 4.19 -12.06
CA ARG A 709 -23.24 5.53 -12.23
C ARG A 709 -23.37 6.24 -10.89
N VAL A 710 -22.82 7.44 -10.78
CA VAL A 710 -22.96 8.38 -9.67
C VAL A 710 -24.35 9.03 -9.69
N LEU A 711 -24.97 9.13 -8.53
CA LEU A 711 -26.30 9.71 -8.30
C LEU A 711 -26.26 11.00 -7.48
N ASN A 712 -25.13 11.32 -6.84
CA ASN A 712 -24.91 12.64 -6.24
C ASN A 712 -24.98 13.74 -7.31
N SER A 713 -25.23 14.98 -6.87
CA SER A 713 -25.09 16.16 -7.72
C SER A 713 -23.62 16.30 -8.15
N VAL A 714 -23.36 16.08 -9.43
CA VAL A 714 -22.01 16.21 -10.01
C VAL A 714 -21.80 17.67 -10.39
N THR A 715 -21.30 18.49 -9.46
CA THR A 715 -20.85 19.86 -9.75
C THR A 715 -19.40 19.85 -10.23
N HIS A 716 -19.08 20.79 -11.12
CA HIS A 716 -17.81 20.85 -11.84
C HIS A 716 -16.63 21.29 -10.97
#